data_AF-A4X868-F1
#
_entry.id   AF-A4X868-F1
#
_cell.length_a   1.000
_cell.length_b   1.000
_cell.length_c   1.000
_cell.angle_alpha   90.00
_cell.angle_beta   90.00
_cell.angle_gamma   90.00
#
_symmetry.space_group_name_H-M   'P 1'
#
loop_
_entity.id
_entity.type
_entity.pdbx_description
1 polymer ?
#
loop_
_entity_poly.entity_id
_entity_poly.type
_entity_poly.pdbx_seq_one_letter_code
_entity_poly.pdbx_strand_id
1 'polypeptide(L)'
;MPIAMTADQVALQDVIRRWAAGANVLATVRALENGPSSQADRHWAGLASLGCFALAVPEQLGGDGGRVSELAAVLEQVTVDLVPGPVMPTLLATLALAPPGQAPAATNLLPDLAAGKVSVGVALAPGALTAEPVAGGAYRVTGRVNAVLGAGSTTHLLLTANTGTETLSFVLDTEHEGVRITARTPVDFSRPLADVLVVGALVEPGQLLSESGQDRLHNCAALLASVEAAAVASWCLRTATEHAKVRRQFDQAIGSFQAVGHLCAGMLCRAERANAVAWDAARAYDQTPEEFPLAAAAAAAIALDAAVDNAKDCIQVLGGIGFTWEHDAHLYLRRALALRQLLGSGARWRQRCAELTLAGARRHVWAVGDEFRAATEAVAAPPSSGAEIDAEPVERVAVRAQLGAIAQLPEAERRARLADVGYLAPHWPAPYGIDASPARQLLIDEELDRAGIVRPDLAIGGWAVPTILRHGSAAQRDRFAGPSLRGEITWCQLFSEPEAGSDLASLRTRANRVTGGWRLSGQKVWTSLAAEADWAICLARTDPTAIKHRGVTYFLVDMRSHGIEIRPLREITGRSVFNEVFLDDVFVPDECVVGDPGQGWRLARATLSYERVAMGRGPGFGADVERLVRMVGAGGVASEPEMRERLGGHIADGLAVSLVECRATLRQLDDGRGGPESAVAKLIGVSHRQAVAETALTLCGPDGAAVDGASAEAVHHFLLTRCLSIAGGTTQILLSLVAERVLGLPRASAA
;
A
#
# COMPACT_ATOMS: atom_id res chain seq x y z
N MET A 1 -5.48 6.56 -3.90
CA MET A 1 -5.76 7.21 -2.62
C MET A 1 -4.59 8.15 -2.35
N PRO A 2 -4.81 9.45 -2.10
CA PRO A 2 -3.74 10.40 -1.79
C PRO A 2 -3.15 10.12 -0.39
N ILE A 3 -2.02 10.74 -0.07
CA ILE A 3 -1.38 10.62 1.25
C ILE A 3 -2.28 11.24 2.32
N ALA A 4 -2.93 12.37 2.00
CA ALA A 4 -3.96 12.96 2.85
C ALA A 4 -5.16 12.02 3.01
N MET A 5 -5.38 11.56 4.25
CA MET A 5 -6.47 10.63 4.59
C MET A 5 -7.45 11.22 5.61
N THR A 6 -7.05 12.22 6.40
CA THR A 6 -7.93 12.91 7.37
C THR A 6 -8.53 14.20 6.80
N ALA A 7 -9.63 14.66 7.38
CA ALA A 7 -10.26 15.93 6.99
C ALA A 7 -9.30 17.12 7.12
N ASP A 8 -8.48 17.16 8.18
CA ASP A 8 -7.51 18.22 8.42
C ASP A 8 -6.40 18.22 7.37
N GLN A 9 -5.87 17.04 7.03
CA GLN A 9 -4.87 16.89 5.96
C GLN A 9 -5.43 17.35 4.61
N VAL A 10 -6.69 17.00 4.29
CA VAL A 10 -7.36 17.45 3.07
C VAL A 10 -7.56 18.97 3.08
N ALA A 11 -7.94 19.55 4.21
CA ALA A 11 -8.10 20.99 4.36
C ALA A 11 -6.77 21.74 4.16
N LEU A 12 -5.66 21.21 4.69
CA LEU A 12 -4.31 21.73 4.44
C LEU A 12 -3.97 21.71 2.95
N GLN A 13 -4.24 20.60 2.24
CA GLN A 13 -4.05 20.54 0.79
C GLN A 13 -4.90 21.58 0.04
N ASP A 14 -6.16 21.76 0.43
CA ASP A 14 -7.03 22.73 -0.22
C ASP A 14 -6.59 24.19 -0.01
N VAL A 15 -5.92 24.50 1.10
CA VAL A 15 -5.27 25.80 1.31
C VAL A 15 -4.13 26.00 0.32
N ILE A 16 -3.20 25.04 0.23
CA ILE A 16 -2.06 25.11 -0.69
C ILE A 16 -2.51 25.17 -2.16
N ARG A 17 -3.47 24.33 -2.55
CA ARG A 17 -4.01 24.28 -3.91
C ARG A 17 -4.62 25.61 -4.35
N ARG A 18 -5.45 26.22 -3.48
CA ARG A 18 -6.07 27.53 -3.77
C ARG A 18 -5.03 28.63 -3.87
N TRP A 19 -4.04 28.62 -2.97
CA TRP A 19 -2.93 29.56 -3.02
C TRP A 19 -2.11 29.41 -4.31
N ALA A 20 -1.71 28.19 -4.67
CA ALA A 20 -0.88 27.92 -5.85
C ALA A 20 -1.58 28.33 -7.15
N ALA A 21 -2.90 28.08 -7.25
CA ALA A 21 -3.72 28.54 -8.36
C ALA A 21 -3.76 30.08 -8.45
N GLY A 22 -3.97 30.77 -7.32
CA GLY A 22 -3.98 32.23 -7.26
C GLY A 22 -2.61 32.87 -7.55
N ALA A 23 -1.52 32.20 -7.16
CA ALA A 23 -0.15 32.64 -7.37
C ALA A 23 0.38 32.35 -8.80
N ASN A 24 -0.34 31.58 -9.60
CA ASN A 24 0.06 31.17 -10.96
C ASN A 24 1.44 30.48 -10.98
N VAL A 25 1.63 29.54 -10.06
CA VAL A 25 2.90 28.84 -9.82
C VAL A 25 3.45 28.20 -11.09
N LEU A 26 2.62 27.49 -11.86
CA LEU A 26 3.06 26.76 -13.04
C LEU A 26 3.62 27.67 -14.15
N ALA A 27 3.04 28.86 -14.34
CA ALA A 27 3.58 29.84 -15.27
C ALA A 27 4.98 30.32 -14.84
N THR A 28 5.21 30.44 -13.52
CA THR A 28 6.52 30.76 -12.97
C THR A 28 7.51 29.62 -13.22
N VAL A 29 7.10 28.36 -13.00
CA VAL A 29 7.94 27.19 -13.31
C VAL A 29 8.40 27.22 -14.77
N ARG A 30 7.47 27.43 -15.72
CA ARG A 30 7.82 27.53 -17.15
C ARG A 30 8.77 28.69 -17.44
N ALA A 31 8.60 29.84 -16.78
CA ALA A 31 9.50 30.97 -16.93
C ALA A 31 10.94 30.66 -16.47
N LEU A 32 11.11 29.80 -15.46
CA LEU A 32 12.42 29.42 -14.93
C LEU A 32 13.32 28.69 -15.94
N GLU A 33 12.75 28.12 -17.01
CA GLU A 33 13.54 27.57 -18.12
C GLU A 33 14.48 28.62 -18.73
N ASN A 34 14.04 29.88 -18.77
CA ASN A 34 14.78 31.00 -19.38
C ASN A 34 15.65 31.77 -18.37
N GLY A 35 15.74 31.31 -17.13
CA GLY A 35 16.56 31.91 -16.07
C GLY A 35 15.77 32.28 -14.81
N PRO A 36 16.45 32.90 -13.82
CA PRO A 36 15.84 33.24 -12.53
C PRO A 36 14.61 34.15 -12.66
N SER A 37 13.62 33.95 -11.78
CA SER A 37 12.40 34.76 -11.73
C SER A 37 12.12 35.23 -10.32
N SER A 38 11.94 36.54 -10.12
CA SER A 38 11.57 37.12 -8.82
C SER A 38 10.19 36.66 -8.31
N GLN A 39 9.37 36.06 -9.18
CA GLN A 39 8.13 35.41 -8.77
C GLN A 39 8.38 34.14 -7.95
N ALA A 40 9.51 33.45 -8.15
CA ALA A 40 9.89 32.29 -7.35
C ALA A 40 10.12 32.68 -5.87
N ASP A 41 10.75 33.84 -5.63
CA ASP A 41 10.96 34.37 -4.28
C ASP A 41 9.62 34.72 -3.60
N ARG A 42 8.63 35.19 -4.36
CA ARG A 42 7.27 35.44 -3.84
C ARG A 42 6.54 34.15 -3.50
N HIS A 43 6.73 33.08 -4.28
CA HIS A 43 6.16 31.77 -3.96
C HIS A 43 6.76 31.21 -2.67
N TRP A 44 8.07 31.38 -2.47
CA TRP A 44 8.73 31.04 -1.22
C TRP A 44 8.13 31.78 -0.02
N ALA A 45 8.02 33.11 -0.11
CA ALA A 45 7.41 33.92 0.95
C ALA A 45 5.93 33.55 1.20
N GLY A 46 5.19 33.19 0.16
CA GLY A 46 3.80 32.73 0.27
C GLY A 46 3.68 31.38 0.98
N LEU A 47 4.57 30.42 0.74
CA LEU A 47 4.60 29.16 1.49
C LEU A 47 4.95 29.39 2.96
N ALA A 48 5.92 30.28 3.22
CA ALA A 48 6.31 30.65 4.57
C ALA A 48 5.14 31.28 5.35
N SER A 49 4.38 32.18 4.72
CA SER A 49 3.20 32.80 5.36
C SER A 49 2.04 31.84 5.61
N LEU A 50 2.03 30.68 4.93
CA LEU A 50 1.09 29.60 5.17
C LEU A 50 1.56 28.61 6.24
N GLY A 51 2.73 28.83 6.87
CA GLY A 51 3.27 27.96 7.92
C GLY A 51 3.88 26.65 7.41
N CYS A 52 4.13 26.51 6.10
CA CYS A 52 4.56 25.23 5.52
C CYS A 52 5.86 24.68 6.13
N PHE A 53 6.79 25.56 6.49
CA PHE A 53 8.08 25.18 7.08
C PHE A 53 8.04 25.04 8.61
N ALA A 54 7.01 25.57 9.25
CA ALA A 54 6.79 25.51 10.70
C ALA A 54 6.02 24.24 11.13
N LEU A 55 5.25 23.65 10.21
CA LEU A 55 4.25 22.63 10.52
C LEU A 55 4.75 21.49 11.41
N ALA A 56 5.85 20.82 11.04
CA ALA A 56 6.40 19.69 11.81
C ALA A 56 7.61 20.09 12.69
N VAL A 57 7.75 21.38 13.00
CA VAL A 57 8.77 21.88 13.94
C VAL A 57 8.14 22.01 15.32
N PRO A 58 8.81 21.58 16.41
CA PRO A 58 8.27 21.74 17.77
C PRO A 58 7.98 23.21 18.12
N GLU A 59 6.89 23.46 18.84
CA GLU A 59 6.49 24.83 19.26
C GLU A 59 7.60 25.55 20.03
N GLN A 60 8.35 24.83 20.87
CA GLN A 60 9.45 25.42 21.66
C GLN A 60 10.63 25.88 20.79
N LEU A 61 10.67 25.45 19.53
CA LEU A 61 11.68 25.79 18.54
C LEU A 61 11.11 26.69 17.43
N GLY A 62 9.95 27.32 17.67
CA GLY A 62 9.32 28.30 16.77
C GLY A 62 8.46 27.70 15.66
N GLY A 63 8.07 26.43 15.79
CA GLY A 63 7.15 25.76 14.87
C GLY A 63 5.70 25.67 15.36
N ASP A 64 4.90 24.87 14.65
CA ASP A 64 3.47 24.67 14.94
C ASP A 64 3.17 23.34 15.68
N GLY A 65 4.19 22.50 15.92
CA GLY A 65 4.05 21.24 16.67
C GLY A 65 3.19 20.17 16.00
N GLY A 66 2.89 20.32 14.71
CA GLY A 66 2.15 19.36 13.90
C GLY A 66 2.95 18.09 13.58
N ARG A 67 2.28 17.14 12.95
CA ARG A 67 2.80 15.81 12.66
C ARG A 67 3.48 15.74 11.30
N VAL A 68 4.43 14.82 11.14
CA VAL A 68 5.08 14.59 9.84
C VAL A 68 4.10 14.05 8.80
N SER A 69 3.05 13.35 9.22
CA SER A 69 1.94 12.97 8.33
C SER A 69 1.17 14.18 7.74
N GLU A 70 1.04 15.28 8.47
CA GLU A 70 0.43 16.52 7.98
C GLU A 70 1.39 17.26 7.04
N LEU A 71 2.68 17.28 7.38
CA LEU A 71 3.72 17.80 6.50
C LEU A 71 3.78 17.04 5.17
N ALA A 72 3.66 15.71 5.20
CA ALA A 72 3.61 14.89 4.00
C ALA A 72 2.40 15.24 3.11
N ALA A 73 1.24 15.52 3.70
CA ALA A 73 0.05 15.97 2.96
C ALA A 73 0.28 17.34 2.29
N VAL A 74 0.91 18.29 3.00
CA VAL A 74 1.29 19.59 2.44
C VAL A 74 2.30 19.43 1.30
N LEU A 75 3.36 18.64 1.51
CA LEU A 75 4.38 18.38 0.50
C LEU A 75 3.78 17.70 -0.75
N GLU A 76 2.86 16.75 -0.58
CA GLU A 76 2.13 16.12 -1.70
C GLU A 76 1.49 17.19 -2.60
N GLN A 77 0.76 18.15 -2.02
CA GLN A 77 0.11 19.20 -2.79
C GLN A 77 1.09 20.21 -3.40
N VAL A 78 2.13 20.63 -2.64
CA VAL A 78 3.23 21.47 -3.16
C VAL A 78 3.88 20.82 -4.38
N THR A 79 4.07 19.50 -4.38
CA THR A 79 4.61 18.79 -5.53
C THR A 79 3.63 18.69 -6.69
N VAL A 80 2.33 18.44 -6.42
CA VAL A 80 1.26 18.41 -7.43
C VAL A 80 1.16 19.75 -8.18
N ASP A 81 1.41 20.87 -7.52
CA ASP A 81 1.37 22.20 -8.14
C ASP A 81 2.74 22.65 -8.71
N LEU A 82 3.75 21.77 -8.66
CA LEU A 82 5.13 22.03 -9.07
C LEU A 82 5.77 23.27 -8.43
N VAL A 83 5.42 23.61 -7.17
CA VAL A 83 5.96 24.82 -6.53
C VAL A 83 7.50 24.83 -6.60
N PRO A 84 8.12 25.90 -7.15
CA PRO A 84 9.56 25.94 -7.37
C PRO A 84 10.33 26.27 -6.09
N GLY A 85 11.64 26.05 -6.12
CA GLY A 85 12.56 26.41 -5.06
C GLY A 85 12.94 25.24 -4.13
N PRO A 86 13.74 25.53 -3.09
CA PRO A 86 14.35 24.53 -2.20
C PRO A 86 13.39 24.05 -1.10
N VAL A 87 12.12 23.80 -1.45
CA VAL A 87 11.06 23.45 -0.46
C VAL A 87 11.39 22.14 0.25
N MET A 88 11.52 21.03 -0.47
CA MET A 88 11.85 19.73 0.13
C MET A 88 13.20 19.72 0.86
N PRO A 89 14.30 20.27 0.30
CA PRO A 89 15.56 20.43 1.04
C PRO A 89 15.41 21.16 2.38
N THR A 90 14.59 22.21 2.43
CA THR A 90 14.37 22.98 3.66
C THR A 90 13.50 22.20 4.66
N LEU A 91 12.47 21.51 4.20
CA LEU A 91 11.67 20.59 5.04
C LEU A 91 12.50 19.42 5.57
N LEU A 92 13.47 18.94 4.80
CA LEU A 92 14.40 17.92 5.28
C LEU A 92 15.28 18.47 6.41
N ALA A 93 15.77 19.70 6.26
CA ALA A 93 16.56 20.35 7.30
C ALA A 93 15.75 20.55 8.59
N THR A 94 14.46 20.94 8.50
CA THR A 94 13.62 21.06 9.68
C THR A 94 13.44 19.72 10.40
N LEU A 95 13.15 18.63 9.67
CA LEU A 95 13.01 17.29 10.26
C LEU A 95 14.32 16.70 10.81
N ALA A 96 15.47 17.07 10.25
CA ALA A 96 16.77 16.57 10.70
C ALA A 96 17.29 17.33 11.93
N LEU A 97 16.90 18.60 12.09
CA LEU A 97 17.27 19.45 13.22
C LEU A 97 16.29 19.37 14.40
N ALA A 98 15.02 19.02 14.14
CA ALA A 98 13.96 18.94 15.16
C ALA A 98 14.10 17.85 16.25
N PRO A 99 14.77 16.69 16.05
CA PRO A 99 14.82 15.64 17.07
C PRO A 99 15.46 16.10 18.40
N PRO A 100 14.92 15.67 19.56
CA PRO A 100 15.40 16.07 20.87
C PRO A 100 16.81 15.57 21.15
N GLY A 101 17.65 16.45 21.70
CA GLY A 101 19.07 16.24 21.92
C GLY A 101 19.80 17.53 21.59
N GLN A 102 20.42 18.16 22.59
CA GLN A 102 20.88 19.56 22.62
C GLN A 102 21.95 19.91 21.57
N ALA A 103 21.62 19.90 20.27
CA ALA A 103 22.47 20.49 19.24
C ALA A 103 22.20 22.00 19.19
N PRO A 104 23.21 22.87 19.46
CA PRO A 104 23.01 24.33 19.40
C PRO A 104 22.57 24.82 18.01
N ALA A 105 22.87 24.05 16.95
CA ALA A 105 22.42 24.33 15.58
C ALA A 105 20.89 24.42 15.47
N ALA A 106 20.19 23.54 16.17
CA ALA A 106 18.73 23.45 16.13
C ALA A 106 18.08 24.69 16.77
N THR A 107 18.55 25.11 17.96
CA THR A 107 18.00 26.28 18.68
C THR A 107 18.15 27.58 17.90
N ASN A 108 19.23 27.74 17.15
CA ASN A 108 19.50 28.99 16.42
C ASN A 108 18.82 29.02 15.05
N LEU A 109 18.73 27.88 14.34
CA LEU A 109 18.32 27.86 12.94
C LEU A 109 16.84 27.51 12.74
N LEU A 110 16.25 26.65 13.59
CA LEU A 110 14.87 26.20 13.41
C LEU A 110 13.84 27.33 13.43
N PRO A 111 13.91 28.35 14.30
CA PRO A 111 12.95 29.45 14.27
C PRO A 111 12.96 30.22 12.94
N ASP A 112 14.13 30.41 12.35
CA ASP A 112 14.28 31.12 11.08
C ASP A 112 13.95 30.24 9.86
N LEU A 113 14.16 28.92 9.95
CA LEU A 113 13.66 27.94 8.98
C LEU A 113 12.12 27.88 9.00
N ALA A 114 11.52 27.78 10.18
CA ALA A 114 10.07 27.73 10.38
C ALA A 114 9.39 28.99 9.83
N ALA A 115 10.01 30.16 10.06
CA ALA A 115 9.55 31.44 9.51
C ALA A 115 9.85 31.63 8.01
N GLY A 116 10.56 30.70 7.36
CA GLY A 116 10.97 30.77 5.95
C GLY A 116 11.96 31.89 5.64
N LYS A 117 12.67 32.44 6.64
CA LYS A 117 13.74 33.43 6.43
C LYS A 117 15.03 32.78 5.94
N VAL A 118 15.23 31.52 6.30
CA VAL A 118 16.36 30.68 5.89
C VAL A 118 15.86 29.58 4.97
N SER A 119 16.69 29.24 3.98
CA SER A 119 16.47 28.08 3.11
C SER A 119 17.75 27.26 3.03
N VAL A 120 17.60 25.95 2.87
CA VAL A 120 18.72 25.00 2.97
C VAL A 120 18.88 24.21 1.67
N GLY A 121 20.10 24.16 1.15
CA GLY A 121 20.49 23.18 0.13
C GLY A 121 20.97 21.89 0.79
N VAL A 122 20.59 20.73 0.27
CA VAL A 122 20.92 19.43 0.88
C VAL A 122 21.66 18.51 -0.08
N ALA A 123 22.72 17.88 0.42
CA ALA A 123 23.38 16.77 -0.24
C ALA A 123 22.65 15.46 0.06
N LEU A 124 21.94 14.91 -0.92
CA LEU A 124 21.15 13.68 -0.75
C LEU A 124 21.94 12.40 -1.09
N ALA A 125 23.00 12.55 -1.87
CA ALA A 125 23.95 11.49 -2.18
C ALA A 125 25.22 11.63 -1.31
N PRO A 126 25.90 10.53 -0.98
CA PRO A 126 27.19 10.59 -0.31
C PRO A 126 28.18 11.44 -1.11
N GLY A 127 28.84 12.38 -0.44
CA GLY A 127 29.89 13.21 -1.02
C GLY A 127 31.30 12.69 -0.73
N ALA A 128 32.31 13.39 -1.25
CA ALA A 128 33.72 13.13 -0.94
C ALA A 128 34.26 14.09 0.12
N LEU A 129 33.40 14.51 1.07
CA LEU A 129 33.83 15.34 2.19
C LEU A 129 34.45 14.47 3.28
N THR A 130 35.57 14.95 3.79
CA THR A 130 36.28 14.36 4.93
C THR A 130 36.33 15.38 6.05
N ALA A 131 36.20 14.92 7.29
CA ALA A 131 36.21 15.75 8.49
C ALA A 131 37.32 15.29 9.42
N GLU A 132 38.26 16.18 9.73
CA GLU A 132 39.34 15.92 10.68
C GLU A 132 39.05 16.68 11.99
N PRO A 133 39.10 16.01 13.15
CA PRO A 133 38.87 16.68 14.43
C PRO A 133 39.97 17.71 14.70
N VAL A 134 39.58 18.86 15.24
CA VAL A 134 40.50 19.91 15.72
C VAL A 134 40.23 20.23 17.20
N ALA A 135 41.07 21.07 17.81
CA ALA A 135 40.91 21.46 19.21
C ALA A 135 39.53 22.10 19.47
N GLY A 136 38.94 21.83 20.63
CA GLY A 136 37.65 22.41 21.04
C GLY A 136 36.39 21.68 20.55
N GLY A 137 36.54 20.50 19.94
CA GLY A 137 35.40 19.69 19.45
C GLY A 137 34.87 20.11 18.08
N ALA A 138 35.55 21.04 17.42
CA ALA A 138 35.28 21.42 16.04
C ALA A 138 35.93 20.43 15.05
N TYR A 139 35.51 20.49 13.79
CA TYR A 139 36.05 19.69 12.70
C TYR A 139 36.53 20.57 11.56
N ARG A 140 37.65 20.21 10.94
CA ARG A 140 38.08 20.80 9.67
C ARG A 140 37.57 19.92 8.54
N VAL A 141 36.71 20.48 7.69
CA VAL A 141 36.08 19.75 6.59
C VAL A 141 36.69 20.15 5.25
N THR A 142 37.03 19.17 4.43
CA THR A 142 37.55 19.37 3.07
C THR A 142 36.99 18.33 2.11
N GLY A 143 36.72 18.76 0.88
CA GLY A 143 36.35 17.87 -0.23
C GLY A 143 35.28 18.49 -1.12
N ARG A 144 34.62 17.65 -1.92
CA ARG A 144 33.59 18.09 -2.86
C ARG A 144 32.34 17.23 -2.77
N VAL A 145 31.19 17.89 -2.89
CA VAL A 145 29.89 17.27 -3.10
C VAL A 145 29.32 17.79 -4.40
N ASN A 146 28.82 16.89 -5.25
CA ASN A 146 28.20 17.27 -6.50
C ASN A 146 26.69 17.22 -6.39
N ALA A 147 26.00 18.05 -7.17
CA ALA A 147 24.54 18.02 -7.29
C ALA A 147 23.80 18.16 -5.94
N VAL A 148 24.18 19.18 -5.15
CA VAL A 148 23.49 19.56 -3.91
C VAL A 148 22.17 20.26 -4.27
N LEU A 149 21.06 19.65 -3.88
CA LEU A 149 19.71 20.10 -4.24
C LEU A 149 19.35 21.36 -3.46
N GLY A 150 18.94 22.41 -4.15
CA GLY A 150 18.65 23.73 -3.59
C GLY A 150 19.88 24.63 -3.43
N ALA A 151 21.11 24.11 -3.56
CA ALA A 151 22.31 24.94 -3.46
C ALA A 151 22.40 25.95 -4.61
N GLY A 152 22.96 27.13 -4.33
CA GLY A 152 23.11 28.24 -5.27
C GLY A 152 21.99 29.29 -5.23
N SER A 153 20.90 29.01 -4.51
CA SER A 153 19.83 29.98 -4.21
C SER A 153 19.40 29.96 -2.74
N THR A 154 20.11 29.19 -1.92
CA THR A 154 19.83 28.97 -0.51
C THR A 154 20.83 29.72 0.34
N THR A 155 20.52 29.94 1.61
CA THR A 155 21.43 30.64 2.54
C THR A 155 22.29 29.67 3.34
N HIS A 156 21.86 28.42 3.47
CA HIS A 156 22.57 27.39 4.23
C HIS A 156 22.69 26.08 3.45
N LEU A 157 23.64 25.24 3.85
CA LEU A 157 23.92 23.92 3.29
C LEU A 157 23.90 22.88 4.40
N LEU A 158 23.13 21.81 4.22
CA LEU A 158 23.18 20.61 5.06
C LEU A 158 23.99 19.54 4.33
N LEU A 159 25.16 19.23 4.88
CA LEU A 159 26.18 18.37 4.28
C LEU A 159 26.56 17.23 5.23
N THR A 160 27.15 16.19 4.65
CA THR A 160 27.71 15.06 5.40
C THR A 160 29.19 14.87 5.05
N ALA A 161 30.01 14.53 6.03
CA ALA A 161 31.44 14.26 5.87
C ALA A 161 31.85 13.00 6.64
N ASN A 162 32.84 12.29 6.12
CA ASN A 162 33.37 11.08 6.75
C ASN A 162 34.56 11.43 7.65
N THR A 163 34.56 10.97 8.90
CA THR A 163 35.67 11.14 9.85
C THR A 163 36.72 10.03 9.79
N GLY A 164 36.50 9.02 8.93
CA GLY A 164 37.23 7.76 8.85
C GLY A 164 36.55 6.62 9.62
N THR A 165 35.70 6.94 10.60
CA THR A 165 35.00 5.95 11.45
C THR A 165 33.50 6.11 11.43
N GLU A 166 33.01 7.34 11.25
CA GLU A 166 31.58 7.67 11.27
C GLU A 166 31.26 8.75 10.23
N THR A 167 29.96 8.96 10.00
CA THR A 167 29.45 10.02 9.14
C THR A 167 28.96 11.17 10.00
N LEU A 168 29.61 12.32 9.88
CA LEU A 168 29.24 13.57 10.52
C LEU A 168 28.25 14.34 9.64
N SER A 169 27.12 14.80 10.19
CA SER A 169 26.21 15.74 9.48
C SER A 169 26.22 17.12 10.14
N PHE A 170 26.25 18.17 9.32
CA PHE A 170 26.39 19.55 9.79
C PHE A 170 25.76 20.57 8.84
N VAL A 171 25.48 21.76 9.36
CA VAL A 171 24.96 22.90 8.60
C VAL A 171 25.99 24.02 8.49
N LEU A 172 26.22 24.53 7.28
CA LEU A 172 27.06 25.71 7.04
C LEU A 172 26.28 26.81 6.35
N ASP A 173 26.62 28.06 6.65
CA ASP A 173 26.23 29.20 5.81
C ASP A 173 26.89 29.08 4.43
N THR A 174 26.18 29.46 3.37
CA THR A 174 26.75 29.50 2.02
C THR A 174 27.90 30.48 1.84
N GLU A 175 27.99 31.51 2.69
CA GLU A 175 29.08 32.49 2.74
C GLU A 175 30.21 32.08 3.71
N HIS A 176 30.11 30.90 4.33
CA HIS A 176 31.12 30.42 5.26
C HIS A 176 32.52 30.34 4.62
N GLU A 177 33.54 30.74 5.36
CA GLU A 177 34.92 30.67 4.88
C GLU A 177 35.29 29.25 4.46
N GLY A 178 35.84 29.12 3.25
CA GLY A 178 36.21 27.84 2.66
C GLY A 178 35.10 27.16 1.85
N VAL A 179 33.86 27.68 1.81
CA VAL A 179 32.78 27.16 0.97
C VAL A 179 32.77 27.84 -0.40
N ARG A 180 32.67 27.06 -1.47
CA ARG A 180 32.52 27.54 -2.84
C ARG A 180 31.40 26.78 -3.54
N ILE A 181 30.48 27.52 -4.15
CA ILE A 181 29.29 26.96 -4.79
C ILE A 181 29.35 27.27 -6.29
N THR A 182 29.23 26.22 -7.11
CA THR A 182 29.18 26.33 -8.57
C THR A 182 27.83 25.87 -9.07
N ALA A 183 26.99 26.81 -9.51
CA ALA A 183 25.66 26.51 -10.04
C ALA A 183 25.73 25.53 -11.23
N ARG A 184 24.74 24.64 -11.30
CA ARG A 184 24.54 23.69 -12.39
C ARG A 184 23.20 23.92 -13.04
N THR A 185 23.08 23.59 -14.32
CA THR A 185 21.78 23.53 -15.00
C THR A 185 21.08 22.21 -14.62
N PRO A 186 19.99 22.27 -13.83
CA PRO A 186 19.26 21.08 -13.44
C PRO A 186 18.37 20.55 -14.58
N VAL A 187 18.09 19.24 -14.57
CA VAL A 187 17.07 18.66 -15.46
C VAL A 187 15.66 19.11 -15.07
N ASP A 188 15.43 19.28 -13.77
CA ASP A 188 14.26 19.93 -13.18
C ASP A 188 14.62 21.38 -12.81
N PHE A 189 14.41 22.30 -13.75
CA PHE A 189 14.70 23.73 -13.59
C PHE A 189 13.75 24.47 -12.64
N SER A 190 12.74 23.80 -12.08
CA SER A 190 11.99 24.36 -10.96
C SER A 190 12.80 24.36 -9.66
N ARG A 191 13.95 23.69 -9.63
CA ARG A 191 14.77 23.48 -8.43
C ARG A 191 16.25 23.78 -8.69
N PRO A 192 16.86 24.68 -7.92
CA PRO A 192 18.28 24.97 -8.01
C PRO A 192 19.14 23.75 -7.68
N LEU A 193 20.32 23.66 -8.30
CA LEU A 193 21.27 22.58 -8.13
C LEU A 193 22.69 23.14 -8.28
N ALA A 194 23.61 22.77 -7.40
CA ALA A 194 25.00 23.22 -7.50
C ALA A 194 25.98 22.14 -7.04
N ASP A 195 27.24 22.27 -7.47
CA ASP A 195 28.35 21.56 -6.83
C ASP A 195 28.91 22.43 -5.71
N VAL A 196 29.26 21.80 -4.58
CA VAL A 196 29.82 22.47 -3.40
C VAL A 196 31.23 21.94 -3.16
N LEU A 197 32.20 22.85 -3.15
CA LEU A 197 33.59 22.60 -2.78
C LEU A 197 33.83 23.21 -1.40
N VAL A 198 34.31 22.40 -0.46
CA VAL A 198 34.69 22.82 0.88
C VAL A 198 36.20 22.71 1.00
N VAL A 199 36.88 23.80 1.38
CA VAL A 199 38.34 23.91 1.46
C VAL A 199 38.72 24.31 2.88
N GLY A 200 38.96 23.30 3.73
CA GLY A 200 39.42 23.50 5.10
C GLY A 200 38.46 24.30 5.99
N ALA A 201 37.16 24.27 5.71
CA ALA A 201 36.15 24.99 6.49
C ALA A 201 36.09 24.44 7.91
N LEU A 202 36.03 25.33 8.89
CA LEU A 202 35.90 24.97 10.30
C LEU A 202 34.42 24.80 10.64
N VAL A 203 34.04 23.60 11.07
CA VAL A 203 32.69 23.25 11.53
C VAL A 203 32.70 23.20 13.05
N GLU A 204 32.07 24.16 13.69
CA GLU A 204 31.98 24.30 15.13
C GLU A 204 30.94 23.33 15.72
N PRO A 205 31.03 22.96 17.02
CA PRO A 205 30.03 22.10 17.68
C PRO A 205 28.58 22.60 17.52
N GLY A 206 28.39 23.92 17.46
CA GLY A 206 27.09 24.54 17.26
C GLY A 206 26.52 24.43 15.85
N GLN A 207 27.24 23.82 14.90
CA GLN A 207 26.80 23.56 13.52
C GLN A 207 26.52 22.07 13.27
N LEU A 208 26.83 21.21 14.24
CA LEU A 208 26.64 19.76 14.13
C LEU A 208 25.19 19.39 14.42
N LEU A 209 24.69 18.38 13.70
CA LEU A 209 23.42 17.74 14.03
C LEU A 209 23.60 16.83 15.27
N SER A 210 22.53 16.66 16.05
CA SER A 210 22.49 15.67 17.12
C SER A 210 22.66 14.25 16.55
N GLU A 211 23.13 13.29 17.36
CA GLU A 211 23.27 11.89 16.97
C GLU A 211 21.97 11.35 16.34
N SER A 212 20.82 11.57 16.99
CA SER A 212 19.52 11.20 16.45
C SER A 212 19.17 11.92 15.13
N GLY A 213 19.63 13.17 14.94
CA GLY A 213 19.43 13.90 13.69
C GLY A 213 20.25 13.30 12.55
N GLN A 214 21.49 12.91 12.84
CA GLN A 214 22.40 12.25 11.89
C GLN A 214 21.84 10.89 11.44
N ASP A 215 21.36 10.09 12.39
CA ASP A 215 20.78 8.76 12.12
C ASP A 215 19.49 8.82 11.27
N ARG A 216 18.68 9.87 11.49
CA ARG A 216 17.39 10.03 10.80
C ARG A 216 17.50 10.71 9.45
N LEU A 217 18.52 11.54 9.20
CA LEU A 217 18.64 12.37 7.99
C LEU A 217 18.38 11.58 6.70
N HIS A 218 19.03 10.43 6.55
CA HIS A 218 18.89 9.61 5.35
C HIS A 218 17.47 9.04 5.17
N ASN A 219 16.84 8.63 6.27
CA ASN A 219 15.47 8.10 6.27
C ASN A 219 14.44 9.21 6.03
N CYS A 220 14.64 10.41 6.60
CA CYS A 220 13.82 11.59 6.32
C CYS A 220 13.90 12.01 4.84
N ALA A 221 15.09 11.95 4.24
CA ALA A 221 15.27 12.22 2.81
C ALA A 221 14.49 11.22 1.96
N ALA A 222 14.55 9.93 2.31
CA ALA A 222 13.81 8.86 1.65
C ALA A 222 12.29 9.09 1.75
N LEU A 223 11.80 9.44 2.94
CA LEU A 223 10.41 9.78 3.21
C LEU A 223 9.94 10.94 2.30
N LEU A 224 10.56 12.11 2.41
CA LEU A 224 10.08 13.30 1.71
C LEU A 224 10.14 13.14 0.19
N ALA A 225 11.19 12.51 -0.34
CA ALA A 225 11.26 12.22 -1.77
C ALA A 225 10.21 11.19 -2.22
N SER A 226 9.86 10.23 -1.37
CA SER A 226 8.79 9.25 -1.67
C SER A 226 7.42 9.92 -1.69
N VAL A 227 7.19 10.92 -0.83
CA VAL A 227 5.98 11.76 -0.87
C VAL A 227 5.90 12.50 -2.21
N GLU A 228 6.98 13.18 -2.63
CA GLU A 228 7.00 13.87 -3.92
C GLU A 228 6.82 12.90 -5.11
N ALA A 229 7.47 11.74 -5.05
CA ALA A 229 7.37 10.71 -6.08
C ALA A 229 5.95 10.14 -6.19
N ALA A 230 5.29 9.86 -5.06
CA ALA A 230 3.90 9.42 -5.02
C ALA A 230 2.93 10.51 -5.56
N ALA A 231 3.19 11.77 -5.24
CA ALA A 231 2.45 12.92 -5.76
C ALA A 231 2.57 13.03 -7.29
N VAL A 232 3.79 12.90 -7.83
CA VAL A 232 4.06 12.87 -9.28
C VAL A 232 3.33 11.69 -9.94
N ALA A 233 3.45 10.48 -9.38
CA ALA A 233 2.79 9.29 -9.92
C ALA A 233 1.26 9.46 -10.01
N SER A 234 0.66 10.08 -9.00
CA SER A 234 -0.77 10.35 -8.91
C SER A 234 -1.22 11.45 -9.88
N TRP A 235 -0.45 12.53 -10.02
CA TRP A 235 -0.70 13.56 -11.02
C TRP A 235 -0.67 12.98 -12.44
N CYS A 236 0.36 12.19 -12.75
CA CYS A 236 0.53 11.55 -14.05
C CYS A 236 -0.63 10.61 -14.40
N LEU A 237 -1.09 9.80 -13.43
CA LEU A 237 -2.28 8.95 -13.60
C LEU A 237 -3.53 9.78 -13.91
N ARG A 238 -3.80 10.83 -13.12
CA ARG A 238 -4.98 11.69 -13.32
C ARG A 238 -4.95 12.35 -14.69
N THR A 239 -3.82 12.94 -15.07
CA THR A 239 -3.64 13.60 -16.37
C THR A 239 -3.85 12.63 -17.54
N ALA A 240 -3.25 11.44 -17.48
CA ALA A 240 -3.39 10.41 -18.51
C ALA A 240 -4.85 9.91 -18.63
N THR A 241 -5.51 9.66 -17.50
CA THR A 241 -6.87 9.13 -17.48
C THR A 241 -7.90 10.16 -17.93
N GLU A 242 -7.78 11.43 -17.51
CA GLU A 242 -8.64 12.51 -18.00
C GLU A 242 -8.47 12.73 -19.52
N HIS A 243 -7.23 12.67 -20.03
CA HIS A 243 -7.01 12.71 -21.48
C HIS A 243 -7.67 11.52 -22.18
N ALA A 244 -7.50 10.31 -21.64
CA ALA A 244 -8.02 9.08 -22.24
C ALA A 244 -9.56 9.03 -22.28
N LYS A 245 -10.24 9.71 -21.37
CA LYS A 245 -11.72 9.83 -21.37
C LYS A 245 -12.25 10.62 -22.54
N VAL A 246 -11.53 11.66 -22.98
CA VAL A 246 -12.05 12.65 -23.93
C VAL A 246 -11.39 12.61 -25.30
N ARG A 247 -10.13 12.19 -25.40
CA ARG A 247 -9.39 12.13 -26.67
C ARG A 247 -9.99 11.05 -27.55
N ARG A 248 -10.35 11.38 -28.80
CA ARG A 248 -10.95 10.43 -29.75
C ARG A 248 -9.97 10.00 -30.85
N GLN A 249 -9.96 8.71 -31.18
CA GLN A 249 -9.34 8.10 -32.37
C GLN A 249 -10.19 6.91 -32.79
N PHE A 250 -10.26 6.62 -34.10
CA PHE A 250 -11.15 5.57 -34.64
C PHE A 250 -12.59 5.68 -34.12
N ASP A 251 -13.13 6.91 -34.11
CA ASP A 251 -14.49 7.30 -33.69
C ASP A 251 -14.89 6.95 -32.24
N GLN A 252 -13.93 6.58 -31.38
CA GLN A 252 -14.14 6.31 -29.96
C GLN A 252 -13.11 7.03 -29.10
N ALA A 253 -13.42 7.20 -27.81
CA ALA A 253 -12.45 7.74 -26.86
C ALA A 253 -11.31 6.74 -26.67
N ILE A 254 -10.04 7.16 -26.63
CA ILE A 254 -8.91 6.23 -26.59
C ILE A 254 -8.92 5.33 -25.34
N GLY A 255 -9.55 5.78 -24.24
CA GLY A 255 -9.73 5.00 -23.04
C GLY A 255 -10.61 3.76 -23.20
N SER A 256 -11.36 3.62 -24.30
CA SER A 256 -12.15 2.41 -24.59
C SER A 256 -11.32 1.29 -25.21
N PHE A 257 -10.10 1.57 -25.70
CA PHE A 257 -9.19 0.53 -26.14
C PHE A 257 -8.62 -0.21 -24.92
N GLN A 258 -8.78 -1.52 -24.89
CA GLN A 258 -8.34 -2.35 -23.76
C GLN A 258 -6.88 -2.11 -23.39
N ALA A 259 -5.98 -1.97 -24.38
CA ALA A 259 -4.56 -1.70 -24.14
C ALA A 259 -4.32 -0.39 -23.38
N VAL A 260 -5.04 0.68 -23.73
CA VAL A 260 -4.95 1.98 -23.03
C VAL A 260 -5.55 1.87 -21.64
N GLY A 261 -6.72 1.21 -21.51
CA GLY A 261 -7.36 0.97 -20.23
C GLY A 261 -6.47 0.17 -19.27
N HIS A 262 -5.80 -0.88 -19.75
CA HIS A 262 -4.87 -1.71 -18.97
C HIS A 262 -3.61 -0.94 -18.58
N LEU A 263 -3.06 -0.12 -19.48
CA LEU A 263 -1.93 0.76 -19.16
C LEU A 263 -2.28 1.72 -18.00
N CYS A 264 -3.43 2.40 -18.09
CA CYS A 264 -3.92 3.28 -17.03
C CYS A 264 -4.22 2.53 -15.72
N ALA A 265 -4.75 1.31 -15.78
CA ALA A 265 -4.94 0.47 -14.59
C ALA A 265 -3.60 0.06 -13.94
N GLY A 266 -2.57 -0.20 -14.74
CA GLY A 266 -1.19 -0.41 -14.26
C GLY A 266 -0.60 0.83 -13.59
N MET A 267 -0.81 2.01 -14.19
CA MET A 267 -0.44 3.30 -13.59
C MET A 267 -1.11 3.51 -12.23
N LEU A 268 -2.39 3.12 -12.10
CA LEU A 268 -3.11 3.16 -10.82
C LEU A 268 -2.48 2.23 -9.80
N CYS A 269 -2.17 0.97 -10.16
CA CYS A 269 -1.54 0.03 -9.24
C CYS A 269 -0.20 0.56 -8.69
N ARG A 270 0.63 1.18 -9.54
CA ARG A 270 1.89 1.81 -9.11
C ARG A 270 1.66 3.04 -8.23
N ALA A 271 0.71 3.90 -8.59
CA ALA A 271 0.37 5.08 -7.78
C ALA A 271 -0.19 4.67 -6.40
N GLU A 272 -1.08 3.68 -6.32
CA GLU A 272 -1.62 3.22 -5.03
C GLU A 272 -0.52 2.66 -4.11
N ARG A 273 0.40 1.85 -4.65
CA ARG A 273 1.56 1.35 -3.90
C ARG A 273 2.42 2.49 -3.39
N ALA A 274 2.81 3.42 -4.26
CA ALA A 274 3.66 4.56 -3.91
C ALA A 274 3.02 5.43 -2.82
N ASN A 275 1.73 5.75 -2.96
CA ASN A 275 1.00 6.50 -1.94
C ASN A 275 0.92 5.73 -0.62
N ALA A 276 0.72 4.41 -0.65
CA ALA A 276 0.55 3.61 0.55
C ALA A 276 1.83 3.57 1.40
N VAL A 277 2.98 3.36 0.76
CA VAL A 277 4.28 3.33 1.46
C VAL A 277 4.75 4.72 1.89
N ALA A 278 4.48 5.78 1.11
CA ALA A 278 4.82 7.15 1.50
C ALA A 278 3.98 7.62 2.70
N TRP A 279 2.69 7.29 2.70
CA TRP A 279 1.79 7.52 3.83
C TRP A 279 2.26 6.77 5.09
N ASP A 280 2.68 5.52 4.95
CA ASP A 280 3.16 4.72 6.08
C ASP A 280 4.45 5.29 6.66
N ALA A 281 5.43 5.63 5.82
CA ALA A 281 6.69 6.20 6.28
C ALA A 281 6.49 7.53 7.03
N ALA A 282 5.52 8.35 6.60
CA ALA A 282 5.19 9.61 7.28
C ALA A 282 4.60 9.36 8.68
N ARG A 283 3.75 8.33 8.81
CA ARG A 283 3.21 7.90 10.10
C ARG A 283 4.28 7.26 10.99
N ALA A 284 5.10 6.37 10.45
CA ALA A 284 6.12 5.65 11.20
C ALA A 284 7.13 6.60 11.84
N TYR A 285 7.40 7.77 11.23
CA TYR A 285 8.27 8.78 11.83
C TYR A 285 7.78 9.23 13.23
N ASP A 286 6.50 9.54 13.34
CA ASP A 286 5.88 10.02 14.59
C ASP A 286 5.50 8.86 15.51
N GLN A 287 5.05 7.75 14.92
CA GLN A 287 4.37 6.66 15.63
C GLN A 287 5.31 5.52 16.01
N THR A 288 6.32 5.19 15.23
CA THR A 288 7.20 4.04 15.52
C THR A 288 8.62 4.34 15.04
N PRO A 289 9.34 5.20 15.77
CA PRO A 289 10.65 5.67 15.33
C PRO A 289 11.68 4.55 15.09
N GLU A 290 11.54 3.42 15.79
CA GLU A 290 12.35 2.21 15.62
C GLU A 290 12.04 1.45 14.32
N GLU A 291 10.80 1.52 13.82
CA GLU A 291 10.39 0.88 12.55
C GLU A 291 10.52 1.83 11.35
N PHE A 292 10.62 3.14 11.61
CA PHE A 292 10.73 4.18 10.60
C PHE A 292 11.82 3.93 9.53
N PRO A 293 13.04 3.44 9.87
CA PRO A 293 14.05 3.17 8.84
C PRO A 293 13.58 2.17 7.77
N LEU A 294 12.86 1.11 8.17
CA LEU A 294 12.33 0.12 7.23
C LEU A 294 11.18 0.69 6.41
N ALA A 295 10.27 1.45 7.05
CA ALA A 295 9.17 2.12 6.35
C ALA A 295 9.69 3.11 5.29
N ALA A 296 10.67 3.94 5.65
CA ALA A 296 11.28 4.92 4.75
C ALA A 296 12.03 4.25 3.58
N ALA A 297 12.77 3.16 3.86
CA ALA A 297 13.45 2.40 2.82
C ALA A 297 12.46 1.73 1.86
N ALA A 298 11.38 1.14 2.36
CA ALA A 298 10.32 0.55 1.54
C ALA A 298 9.62 1.63 0.70
N ALA A 299 9.40 2.83 1.26
CA ALA A 299 8.83 3.95 0.54
C ALA A 299 9.68 4.34 -0.68
N ALA A 300 10.98 4.53 -0.48
CA ALA A 300 11.88 4.92 -1.56
C ALA A 300 12.10 3.80 -2.59
N ALA A 301 12.09 2.53 -2.15
CA ALA A 301 12.20 1.36 -3.02
C ALA A 301 11.08 1.26 -4.06
N ILE A 302 9.89 1.76 -3.72
CA ILE A 302 8.69 1.69 -4.56
C ILE A 302 8.39 3.02 -5.26
N ALA A 303 8.33 4.12 -4.50
CA ALA A 303 7.78 5.38 -4.99
C ALA A 303 8.65 6.02 -6.07
N LEU A 304 9.98 5.97 -5.94
CA LEU A 304 10.91 6.60 -6.89
C LEU A 304 10.79 6.01 -8.30
N ASP A 305 10.75 4.68 -8.40
CA ASP A 305 10.59 4.00 -9.69
C ASP A 305 9.16 4.17 -10.22
N ALA A 306 8.13 4.09 -9.35
CA ALA A 306 6.73 4.30 -9.72
C ALA A 306 6.47 5.68 -10.33
N ALA A 307 7.09 6.74 -9.81
CA ALA A 307 6.97 8.10 -10.33
C ALA A 307 7.53 8.22 -11.76
N VAL A 308 8.72 7.65 -12.00
CA VAL A 308 9.35 7.68 -13.33
C VAL A 308 8.53 6.90 -14.34
N ASP A 309 8.06 5.71 -13.97
CA ASP A 309 7.30 4.85 -14.89
C ASP A 309 5.90 5.41 -15.16
N ASN A 310 5.20 5.98 -14.16
CA ASN A 310 3.95 6.70 -14.40
C ASN A 310 4.15 7.95 -15.25
N ALA A 311 5.27 8.67 -15.11
CA ALA A 311 5.54 9.84 -15.93
C ALA A 311 5.77 9.46 -17.41
N LYS A 312 6.49 8.36 -17.67
CA LYS A 312 6.64 7.80 -19.03
C LYS A 312 5.31 7.36 -19.62
N ASP A 313 4.52 6.60 -18.87
CA ASP A 313 3.22 6.10 -19.34
C ASP A 313 2.21 7.24 -19.54
N CYS A 314 2.27 8.31 -18.74
CA CYS A 314 1.47 9.52 -18.97
C CYS A 314 1.79 10.15 -20.34
N ILE A 315 3.07 10.31 -20.67
CA ILE A 315 3.49 10.79 -21.99
C ILE A 315 3.02 9.83 -23.09
N GLN A 316 3.11 8.52 -22.88
CA GLN A 316 2.65 7.51 -23.83
C GLN A 316 1.14 7.61 -24.10
N VAL A 317 0.31 7.82 -23.06
CA VAL A 317 -1.15 7.96 -23.19
C VAL A 317 -1.54 9.28 -23.86
N LEU A 318 -0.83 10.37 -23.55
CA LEU A 318 -1.00 11.67 -24.21
C LEU A 318 -0.57 11.63 -25.68
N GLY A 319 0.35 10.72 -26.05
CA GLY A 319 0.91 10.63 -27.38
C GLY A 319 1.75 11.86 -27.72
N GLY A 320 1.63 12.36 -28.95
CA GLY A 320 2.47 13.46 -29.44
C GLY A 320 2.50 14.69 -28.52
N ILE A 321 1.34 15.14 -28.00
CA ILE A 321 1.26 16.32 -27.13
C ILE A 321 1.98 16.14 -25.79
N GLY A 322 2.06 14.91 -25.27
CA GLY A 322 2.81 14.61 -24.05
C GLY A 322 4.32 14.72 -24.24
N PHE A 323 4.80 14.66 -25.48
CA PHE A 323 6.20 14.73 -25.86
C PHE A 323 6.61 16.14 -26.35
N THR A 324 5.78 17.17 -26.14
CA THR A 324 6.11 18.55 -26.51
C THR A 324 6.15 19.46 -25.28
N TRP A 325 6.71 20.67 -25.44
CA TRP A 325 6.82 21.65 -24.36
C TRP A 325 5.47 22.29 -24.00
N GLU A 326 4.48 22.25 -24.90
CA GLU A 326 3.15 22.83 -24.70
C GLU A 326 2.36 22.12 -23.60
N HIS A 327 2.72 20.88 -23.24
CA HIS A 327 2.09 20.14 -22.15
C HIS A 327 3.02 20.00 -20.95
N ASP A 328 2.50 20.06 -19.73
CA ASP A 328 3.32 19.99 -18.52
C ASP A 328 3.90 18.60 -18.21
N ALA A 329 3.56 17.55 -18.97
CA ALA A 329 3.85 16.17 -18.60
C ALA A 329 5.36 15.90 -18.47
N HIS A 330 6.16 16.54 -19.32
CA HIS A 330 7.61 16.45 -19.26
C HIS A 330 8.19 17.10 -17.99
N LEU A 331 7.53 18.10 -17.38
CA LEU A 331 8.00 18.72 -16.13
C LEU A 331 7.97 17.69 -14.99
N TYR A 332 6.91 16.90 -14.92
CA TYR A 332 6.78 15.83 -13.93
C TYR A 332 7.76 14.68 -14.19
N LEU A 333 8.02 14.31 -15.45
CA LEU A 333 9.07 13.34 -15.78
C LEU A 333 10.46 13.85 -15.35
N ARG A 334 10.76 15.13 -15.60
CA ARG A 334 12.04 15.75 -15.20
C ARG A 334 12.21 15.74 -13.69
N ARG A 335 11.15 16.09 -12.93
CA ARG A 335 11.15 16.05 -11.46
C ARG A 335 11.33 14.63 -10.92
N ALA A 336 10.57 13.66 -11.43
CA ALA A 336 10.70 12.25 -11.02
C ALA A 336 12.11 11.70 -11.31
N LEU A 337 12.65 12.01 -12.49
CA LEU A 337 14.00 11.60 -12.87
C LEU A 337 15.05 12.25 -11.96
N ALA A 338 14.96 13.56 -11.71
CA ALA A 338 15.90 14.26 -10.85
C ALA A 338 15.92 13.66 -9.44
N LEU A 339 14.75 13.45 -8.83
CA LEU A 339 14.63 12.84 -7.50
C LEU A 339 15.28 11.45 -7.45
N ARG A 340 14.97 10.58 -8.41
CA ARG A 340 15.57 9.23 -8.47
C ARG A 340 17.08 9.26 -8.67
N GLN A 341 17.62 10.19 -9.47
CA GLN A 341 19.07 10.29 -9.66
C GLN A 341 19.79 10.80 -8.41
N LEU A 342 19.17 11.68 -7.63
CA LEU A 342 19.77 12.25 -6.42
C LEU A 342 19.77 11.27 -5.24
N LEU A 343 18.73 10.45 -5.10
CA LEU A 343 18.62 9.47 -4.00
C LEU A 343 19.17 8.08 -4.35
N GLY A 344 19.29 7.78 -5.64
CA GLY A 344 19.56 6.45 -6.16
C GLY A 344 18.28 5.75 -6.62
N SER A 345 18.44 4.72 -7.45
CA SER A 345 17.33 3.91 -7.94
C SER A 345 16.68 3.10 -6.80
N GLY A 346 15.49 2.55 -7.06
CA GLY A 346 14.83 1.66 -6.11
C GLY A 346 15.70 0.45 -5.70
N ALA A 347 16.67 0.03 -6.54
CA ALA A 347 17.58 -1.08 -6.24
C ALA A 347 18.37 -0.89 -4.95
N ARG A 348 18.92 0.32 -4.74
CA ARG A 348 19.63 0.68 -3.51
C ARG A 348 18.73 0.53 -2.27
N TRP A 349 17.50 1.01 -2.39
CA TRP A 349 16.54 1.01 -1.29
C TRP A 349 15.96 -0.38 -1.01
N ARG A 350 15.79 -1.20 -2.04
CA ARG A 350 15.48 -2.63 -1.88
C ARG A 350 16.60 -3.31 -1.09
N GLN A 351 17.87 -3.12 -1.47
CA GLN A 351 18.98 -3.68 -0.70
C GLN A 351 18.94 -3.25 0.76
N ARG A 352 18.65 -1.96 1.03
CA ARG A 352 18.47 -1.45 2.39
C ARG A 352 17.32 -2.11 3.15
N CYS A 353 16.18 -2.38 2.50
CA CYS A 353 15.07 -3.11 3.12
C CYS A 353 15.50 -4.52 3.58
N ALA A 354 16.24 -5.24 2.72
CA ALA A 354 16.76 -6.56 3.05
C ALA A 354 17.76 -6.50 4.20
N GLU A 355 18.69 -5.55 4.20
CA GLU A 355 19.68 -5.36 5.28
C GLU A 355 19.01 -5.13 6.63
N LEU A 356 18.07 -4.20 6.69
CA LEU A 356 17.32 -3.90 7.91
C LEU A 356 16.55 -5.12 8.39
N THR A 357 15.86 -5.82 7.49
CA THR A 357 15.00 -6.96 7.85
C THR A 357 15.83 -8.18 8.29
N LEU A 358 16.98 -8.44 7.64
CA LEU A 358 17.92 -9.49 8.05
C LEU A 358 18.60 -9.16 9.38
N ALA A 359 18.79 -7.87 9.70
CA ALA A 359 19.24 -7.40 11.01
C ALA A 359 18.15 -7.45 12.09
N GLY A 360 16.95 -7.92 11.77
CA GLY A 360 15.85 -8.12 12.73
C GLY A 360 14.80 -7.00 12.74
N ALA A 361 14.95 -5.94 11.95
CA ALA A 361 13.92 -4.91 11.85
C ALA A 361 12.63 -5.49 11.27
N ARG A 362 11.50 -5.05 11.81
CA ARG A 362 10.16 -5.40 11.33
C ARG A 362 9.30 -4.14 11.28
N ARG A 363 8.29 -4.17 10.43
CA ARG A 363 7.29 -3.10 10.31
C ARG A 363 5.91 -3.70 10.53
N HIS A 364 5.19 -3.21 11.53
CA HIS A 364 3.87 -3.68 11.88
C HIS A 364 2.81 -2.72 11.32
N VAL A 365 2.03 -3.19 10.35
CA VAL A 365 1.01 -2.34 9.71
C VAL A 365 -0.27 -2.32 10.54
N TRP A 366 -0.58 -1.17 11.17
CA TRP A 366 -1.81 -0.96 11.93
C TRP A 366 -2.80 -0.03 11.23
N ALA A 367 -4.07 -0.44 11.23
CA ALA A 367 -5.18 0.34 10.69
C ALA A 367 -5.94 1.17 11.74
N VAL A 368 -5.52 1.22 13.02
CA VAL A 368 -6.08 2.16 14.03
C VAL A 368 -4.96 3.05 14.58
N GLY A 369 -5.26 4.34 14.80
CA GLY A 369 -4.31 5.42 15.09
C GLY A 369 -3.77 5.49 16.54
N ASP A 370 -3.05 6.58 16.82
CA ASP A 370 -2.23 6.81 18.04
C ASP A 370 -2.91 6.57 19.39
N GLU A 371 -4.22 6.77 19.48
CA GLU A 371 -5.00 6.53 20.71
C GLU A 371 -4.90 5.07 21.16
N PHE A 372 -4.70 4.14 20.22
CA PHE A 372 -4.63 2.72 20.51
C PHE A 372 -3.21 2.23 20.76
N ARG A 373 -2.18 2.83 20.12
CA ARG A 373 -0.75 2.51 20.33
C ARG A 373 -0.24 3.00 21.68
N ALA A 374 -0.62 4.21 22.10
CA ALA A 374 -0.29 4.73 23.44
C ALA A 374 -0.80 3.79 24.55
N ALA A 375 -1.96 3.17 24.34
CA ALA A 375 -2.51 2.15 25.24
C ALA A 375 -1.76 0.79 25.18
N THR A 376 -1.04 0.49 24.10
CA THR A 376 -0.29 -0.77 23.94
C THR A 376 1.16 -0.67 24.41
N GLU A 377 1.81 0.50 24.22
CA GLU A 377 3.21 0.73 24.63
C GLU A 377 3.36 0.96 26.14
N ALA A 378 2.37 1.58 26.79
CA ALA A 378 2.32 1.69 28.25
C ALA A 378 2.27 0.32 28.96
N VAL A 379 1.90 -0.75 28.24
CA VAL A 379 1.76 -2.12 28.77
C VAL A 379 3.00 -2.98 28.52
N ALA A 380 3.89 -2.58 27.59
CA ALA A 380 5.06 -3.38 27.19
C ALA A 380 6.37 -3.01 27.92
N ALA A 381 6.41 -1.89 28.64
CA ALA A 381 7.58 -1.50 29.44
C ALA A 381 7.67 -2.37 30.72
N PRO A 382 8.83 -2.96 31.06
CA PRO A 382 9.01 -3.56 32.38
C PRO A 382 8.81 -2.48 33.45
N PRO A 383 8.16 -2.79 34.59
CA PRO A 383 7.76 -1.78 35.56
C PRO A 383 9.00 -1.07 36.09
N SER A 384 9.20 0.17 35.68
CA SER A 384 10.11 1.08 36.37
C SER A 384 9.38 1.61 37.60
N SER A 385 10.06 1.51 38.73
CA SER A 385 9.51 1.80 40.04
C SER A 385 9.04 3.26 40.14
N GLY A 386 7.72 3.47 40.26
CA GLY A 386 7.17 4.63 40.98
C GLY A 386 6.39 5.68 40.20
N ALA A 387 5.68 5.35 39.11
CA ALA A 387 4.72 6.26 38.49
C ALA A 387 3.29 5.65 38.47
N GLU A 388 2.29 6.52 38.58
CA GLU A 388 0.85 6.20 38.72
C GLU A 388 0.33 5.26 37.62
N ILE A 389 -0.60 4.38 38.00
CA ILE A 389 -1.13 3.30 37.17
C ILE A 389 -2.05 3.89 36.08
N ASP A 390 -1.54 4.06 34.86
CA ASP A 390 -2.37 4.35 33.68
C ASP A 390 -3.17 3.10 33.31
N ALA A 391 -4.50 3.19 33.44
CA ALA A 391 -5.41 2.06 33.26
C ALA A 391 -5.60 1.71 31.78
N GLU A 392 -5.32 0.47 31.41
CA GLU A 392 -5.56 -0.09 30.06
C GLU A 392 -7.04 0.03 29.64
N PRO A 393 -7.37 0.31 28.35
CA PRO A 393 -8.76 0.39 27.90
C PRO A 393 -9.54 -0.89 28.24
N VAL A 394 -10.65 -0.73 28.96
CA VAL A 394 -11.46 -1.85 29.50
C VAL A 394 -11.82 -2.89 28.44
N GLU A 395 -12.06 -2.45 27.21
CA GLU A 395 -12.37 -3.35 26.09
C GLU A 395 -11.19 -4.24 25.68
N ARG A 396 -9.98 -3.69 25.58
CA ARG A 396 -8.77 -4.48 25.25
C ARG A 396 -8.49 -5.52 26.32
N VAL A 397 -8.65 -5.14 27.60
CA VAL A 397 -8.53 -6.07 28.74
C VAL A 397 -9.55 -7.21 28.62
N ALA A 398 -10.80 -6.89 28.28
CA ALA A 398 -11.84 -7.89 28.11
C ALA A 398 -11.54 -8.84 26.94
N VAL A 399 -11.15 -8.32 25.77
CA VAL A 399 -10.78 -9.11 24.59
C VAL A 399 -9.57 -10.01 24.90
N ARG A 400 -8.54 -9.45 25.54
CA ARG A 400 -7.34 -10.19 25.95
C ARG A 400 -7.69 -11.30 26.93
N ALA A 401 -8.50 -11.02 27.95
CA ALA A 401 -8.90 -12.04 28.92
C ALA A 401 -9.66 -13.19 28.25
N GLN A 402 -10.57 -12.87 27.33
CA GLN A 402 -11.30 -13.90 26.57
C GLN A 402 -10.39 -14.72 25.67
N LEU A 403 -9.49 -14.08 24.92
CA LEU A 403 -8.56 -14.79 24.04
C LEU A 403 -7.50 -15.56 24.81
N GLY A 404 -7.04 -15.05 25.96
CA GLY A 404 -6.19 -15.79 26.89
C GLY A 404 -6.87 -17.06 27.39
N ALA A 405 -8.16 -17.01 27.72
CA ALA A 405 -8.94 -18.20 28.08
C ALA A 405 -9.08 -19.17 26.89
N ILE A 406 -9.31 -18.67 25.67
CA ILE A 406 -9.38 -19.49 24.45
C ILE A 406 -8.03 -20.17 24.16
N ALA A 407 -6.91 -19.47 24.36
CA ALA A 407 -5.58 -20.03 24.12
C ALA A 407 -5.28 -21.24 25.02
N GLN A 408 -5.87 -21.30 26.21
CA GLN A 408 -5.72 -22.44 27.12
C GLN A 408 -6.61 -23.64 26.77
N LEU A 409 -7.59 -23.47 25.87
CA LEU A 409 -8.43 -24.59 25.42
C LEU A 409 -7.65 -25.53 24.48
N PRO A 410 -8.00 -26.82 24.44
CA PRO A 410 -7.55 -27.73 23.41
C PRO A 410 -7.82 -27.15 22.01
N GLU A 411 -6.90 -27.34 21.07
CA GLU A 411 -6.98 -26.74 19.73
C GLU A 411 -8.32 -27.01 19.03
N ALA A 412 -8.86 -28.22 19.18
CA ALA A 412 -10.15 -28.64 18.63
C ALA A 412 -11.35 -27.83 19.16
N GLU A 413 -11.27 -27.25 20.36
CA GLU A 413 -12.36 -26.49 20.99
C GLU A 413 -12.26 -24.98 20.71
N ARG A 414 -11.07 -24.49 20.33
CA ARG A 414 -10.82 -23.05 20.12
C ARG A 414 -11.73 -22.45 19.05
N ARG A 415 -11.97 -23.17 17.95
CA ARG A 415 -12.83 -22.71 16.85
C ARG A 415 -14.26 -22.48 17.32
N ALA A 416 -14.84 -23.46 18.02
CA ALA A 416 -16.19 -23.34 18.55
C ALA A 416 -16.27 -22.15 19.52
N ARG A 417 -15.27 -22.00 20.40
CA ARG A 417 -15.26 -20.89 21.35
C ARG A 417 -15.12 -19.52 20.68
N LEU A 418 -14.28 -19.39 19.65
CA LEU A 418 -14.16 -18.18 18.84
C LEU A 418 -15.47 -17.82 18.13
N ALA A 419 -16.22 -18.82 17.67
CA ALA A 419 -17.54 -18.61 17.09
C ALA A 419 -18.55 -18.13 18.15
N ASP A 420 -18.58 -18.75 19.33
CA ASP A 420 -19.52 -18.42 20.42
C ASP A 420 -19.34 -17.00 20.95
N VAL A 421 -18.10 -16.53 21.08
CA VAL A 421 -17.80 -15.15 21.51
C VAL A 421 -17.86 -14.15 20.34
N GLY A 422 -18.08 -14.64 19.11
CA GLY A 422 -18.18 -13.85 17.90
C GLY A 422 -16.84 -13.33 17.33
N TYR A 423 -15.70 -13.76 17.85
CA TYR A 423 -14.36 -13.33 17.38
C TYR A 423 -13.87 -14.05 16.13
N LEU A 424 -14.57 -15.10 15.67
CA LEU A 424 -14.28 -15.74 14.39
C LEU A 424 -14.70 -14.86 13.21
N ALA A 425 -15.87 -14.23 13.29
CA ALA A 425 -16.38 -13.29 12.29
C ALA A 425 -16.90 -12.02 12.98
N PRO A 426 -16.02 -11.20 13.58
CA PRO A 426 -16.43 -10.12 14.50
C PRO A 426 -17.35 -9.08 13.85
N HIS A 427 -17.19 -8.85 12.55
CA HIS A 427 -18.00 -7.91 11.76
C HIS A 427 -19.38 -8.41 11.35
N TRP A 428 -19.71 -9.67 11.64
CA TRP A 428 -21.03 -10.20 11.37
C TRP A 428 -22.01 -9.71 12.44
N PRO A 429 -23.30 -9.53 12.09
CA PRO A 429 -24.30 -9.14 13.06
C PRO A 429 -24.45 -10.20 14.16
N ALA A 430 -24.76 -9.76 15.37
CA ALA A 430 -25.16 -10.66 16.45
C ALA A 430 -26.37 -11.53 16.01
N PRO A 431 -26.45 -12.80 16.46
CA PRO A 431 -25.54 -13.50 17.38
C PRO A 431 -24.34 -14.18 16.70
N TYR A 432 -24.15 -14.03 15.38
CA TYR A 432 -23.12 -14.74 14.60
C TYR A 432 -21.75 -14.05 14.61
N GLY A 433 -21.74 -12.78 15.00
CA GLY A 433 -20.58 -12.00 15.36
C GLY A 433 -20.97 -11.02 16.45
N ILE A 434 -20.26 -9.90 16.53
CA ILE A 434 -20.52 -8.86 17.54
C ILE A 434 -20.71 -7.49 16.92
N ASP A 435 -21.04 -7.45 15.62
CA ASP A 435 -21.18 -6.23 14.82
C ASP A 435 -20.00 -5.27 15.00
N ALA A 436 -18.79 -5.85 15.02
CA ALA A 436 -17.57 -5.11 15.30
C ALA A 436 -17.30 -4.08 14.20
N SER A 437 -17.15 -2.83 14.63
CA SER A 437 -16.54 -1.79 13.78
C SER A 437 -15.17 -2.28 13.28
N PRO A 438 -14.72 -1.88 12.08
CA PRO A 438 -13.40 -2.28 11.61
C PRO A 438 -12.25 -1.97 12.60
N ALA A 439 -12.33 -0.89 13.37
CA ALA A 439 -11.38 -0.62 14.47
C ALA A 439 -11.39 -1.73 15.53
N ARG A 440 -12.57 -2.17 15.95
CA ARG A 440 -12.75 -3.28 16.90
C ARG A 440 -12.29 -4.62 16.32
N GLN A 441 -12.46 -4.86 15.02
CA GLN A 441 -11.93 -6.06 14.36
C GLN A 441 -10.41 -6.10 14.42
N LEU A 442 -9.73 -4.97 14.18
CA LEU A 442 -8.28 -4.87 14.22
C LEU A 442 -7.74 -5.10 15.63
N LEU A 443 -8.40 -4.53 16.65
CA LEU A 443 -8.11 -4.84 18.06
C LEU A 443 -8.16 -6.36 18.32
N ILE A 444 -9.23 -7.03 17.87
CA ILE A 444 -9.37 -8.48 18.05
C ILE A 444 -8.28 -9.23 17.30
N ASP A 445 -7.92 -8.80 16.09
CA ASP A 445 -6.83 -9.38 15.29
C ASP A 445 -5.48 -9.26 16.03
N GLU A 446 -5.18 -8.11 16.63
CA GLU A 446 -3.97 -7.90 17.44
C GLU A 446 -3.89 -8.82 18.67
N GLU A 447 -5.00 -8.96 19.39
CA GLU A 447 -5.03 -9.81 20.58
C GLU A 447 -5.00 -11.31 20.20
N LEU A 448 -5.52 -11.68 19.02
CA LEU A 448 -5.40 -13.04 18.47
C LEU A 448 -3.94 -13.37 18.18
N ASP A 449 -3.24 -12.46 17.49
CA ASP A 449 -1.82 -12.59 17.18
C ASP A 449 -0.99 -12.70 18.47
N ARG A 450 -1.26 -11.84 19.46
CA ARG A 450 -0.59 -11.88 20.77
C ARG A 450 -0.84 -13.20 21.51
N ALA A 451 -2.05 -13.74 21.42
CA ALA A 451 -2.40 -15.02 22.04
C ALA A 451 -1.87 -16.23 21.27
N GLY A 452 -1.22 -16.03 20.10
CA GLY A 452 -0.79 -17.11 19.22
C GLY A 452 -1.95 -17.91 18.64
N ILE A 453 -3.13 -17.29 18.50
CA ILE A 453 -4.33 -17.94 17.97
C ILE A 453 -4.50 -17.54 16.51
N VAL A 454 -4.34 -18.52 15.61
CA VAL A 454 -4.68 -18.33 14.20
C VAL A 454 -6.19 -18.41 14.03
N ARG A 455 -6.81 -17.33 13.53
CA ARG A 455 -8.24 -17.34 13.20
C ARG A 455 -8.50 -18.36 12.07
N PRO A 456 -9.46 -19.28 12.24
CA PRO A 456 -9.80 -20.24 11.18
C PRO A 456 -10.31 -19.55 9.91
N ASP A 457 -9.83 -20.02 8.75
CA ASP A 457 -10.37 -19.61 7.44
C ASP A 457 -11.71 -20.32 7.17
N LEU A 458 -12.72 -19.54 6.77
CA LEU A 458 -14.04 -20.04 6.42
C LEU A 458 -14.14 -20.45 4.94
N ALA A 459 -13.10 -20.23 4.13
CA ALA A 459 -13.07 -20.49 2.70
C ALA A 459 -14.35 -19.97 2.03
N ILE A 460 -15.03 -20.80 1.23
CA ILE A 460 -16.28 -20.43 0.55
C ILE A 460 -17.35 -19.91 1.53
N GLY A 461 -17.40 -20.44 2.75
CA GLY A 461 -18.31 -19.99 3.81
C GLY A 461 -18.12 -18.51 4.18
N GLY A 462 -16.89 -18.00 4.05
CA GLY A 462 -16.52 -16.62 4.34
C GLY A 462 -17.21 -15.59 3.43
N TRP A 463 -17.73 -16.01 2.27
CA TRP A 463 -18.51 -15.15 1.37
C TRP A 463 -19.92 -15.65 1.08
N ALA A 464 -20.19 -16.95 1.21
CA ALA A 464 -21.53 -17.51 1.14
C ALA A 464 -22.42 -17.00 2.30
N VAL A 465 -21.95 -17.15 3.54
CA VAL A 465 -22.75 -16.86 4.73
C VAL A 465 -23.09 -15.38 4.90
N PRO A 466 -22.19 -14.39 4.64
CA PRO A 466 -22.58 -12.98 4.67
C PRO A 466 -23.72 -12.64 3.70
N THR A 467 -23.75 -13.30 2.53
CA THR A 467 -24.83 -13.15 1.56
C THR A 467 -26.16 -13.67 2.14
N ILE A 468 -26.12 -14.81 2.84
CA ILE A 468 -27.29 -15.40 3.52
C ILE A 468 -27.73 -14.53 4.71
N LEU A 469 -26.81 -14.03 5.52
CA LEU A 469 -27.13 -13.14 6.65
C LEU A 469 -27.85 -11.88 6.20
N ARG A 470 -27.44 -11.31 5.06
CA ARG A 470 -28.01 -10.06 4.55
C ARG A 470 -29.28 -10.24 3.73
N HIS A 471 -29.38 -11.32 2.95
CA HIS A 471 -30.42 -11.49 1.93
C HIS A 471 -31.26 -12.75 2.09
N GLY A 472 -30.85 -13.68 2.96
CA GLY A 472 -31.60 -14.89 3.25
C GLY A 472 -32.71 -14.68 4.28
N SER A 473 -33.63 -15.65 4.34
CA SER A 473 -34.69 -15.73 5.33
C SER A 473 -34.14 -16.04 6.73
N ALA A 474 -34.93 -15.81 7.78
CA ALA A 474 -34.54 -16.16 9.15
C ALA A 474 -34.14 -17.65 9.28
N ALA A 475 -34.94 -18.55 8.70
CA ALA A 475 -34.66 -19.98 8.68
C ALA A 475 -33.33 -20.32 7.99
N GLN A 476 -32.97 -19.63 6.90
CA GLN A 476 -31.67 -19.82 6.25
C GLN A 476 -30.52 -19.35 7.15
N ARG A 477 -30.67 -18.20 7.82
CA ARG A 477 -29.62 -17.69 8.73
C ARG A 477 -29.35 -18.66 9.87
N ASP A 478 -30.42 -19.11 10.52
CA ASP A 478 -30.36 -20.03 11.67
C ASP A 478 -29.77 -21.39 11.27
N ARG A 479 -30.11 -21.88 10.08
CA ARG A 479 -29.60 -23.15 9.55
C ARG A 479 -28.12 -23.10 9.17
N PHE A 480 -27.66 -22.00 8.59
CA PHE A 480 -26.35 -21.97 7.91
C PHE A 480 -25.25 -21.23 8.66
N ALA A 481 -25.55 -20.15 9.38
CA ALA A 481 -24.49 -19.27 9.89
C ALA A 481 -23.68 -19.89 11.04
N GLY A 482 -24.36 -20.35 12.10
CA GLY A 482 -23.70 -20.97 13.27
C GLY A 482 -22.88 -22.21 12.91
N PRO A 483 -23.46 -23.21 12.22
CA PRO A 483 -22.72 -24.41 11.81
C PRO A 483 -21.51 -24.11 10.91
N SER A 484 -21.60 -23.11 10.03
CA SER A 484 -20.46 -22.71 9.20
C SER A 484 -19.31 -22.12 10.01
N LEU A 485 -19.61 -21.26 11.01
CA LEU A 485 -18.59 -20.71 11.91
C LEU A 485 -17.86 -21.81 12.68
N ARG A 486 -18.58 -22.83 13.16
CA ARG A 486 -18.02 -23.97 13.88
C ARG A 486 -17.31 -24.99 13.00
N GLY A 487 -17.45 -24.90 11.68
CA GLY A 487 -16.82 -25.83 10.73
C GLY A 487 -17.60 -27.12 10.52
N GLU A 488 -18.87 -27.14 10.89
CA GLU A 488 -19.80 -28.27 10.70
C GLU A 488 -20.33 -28.33 9.26
N ILE A 489 -20.16 -27.24 8.49
CA ILE A 489 -20.55 -27.15 7.08
C ILE A 489 -19.33 -26.80 6.24
N THR A 490 -19.02 -27.68 5.29
CA THR A 490 -18.08 -27.38 4.20
C THR A 490 -18.85 -26.85 3.00
N TRP A 491 -18.39 -25.72 2.45
CA TRP A 491 -19.04 -25.04 1.34
C TRP A 491 -18.26 -25.19 0.03
N CYS A 492 -18.95 -25.33 -1.09
CA CYS A 492 -18.38 -25.14 -2.43
C CYS A 492 -19.16 -24.11 -3.27
N GLN A 493 -18.59 -23.68 -4.40
CA GLN A 493 -19.18 -22.66 -5.27
C GLN A 493 -19.47 -23.22 -6.68
N LEU A 494 -20.74 -23.23 -7.05
CA LEU A 494 -21.27 -23.71 -8.33
C LEU A 494 -21.65 -22.53 -9.23
N PHE A 495 -20.69 -21.66 -9.51
CA PHE A 495 -20.89 -20.47 -10.34
C PHE A 495 -20.46 -20.74 -11.78
N SER A 496 -19.17 -20.97 -11.99
CA SER A 496 -18.54 -21.13 -13.30
C SER A 496 -19.04 -22.36 -14.07
N GLU A 497 -19.11 -22.20 -15.38
CA GLU A 497 -19.48 -23.23 -16.36
C GLU A 497 -18.40 -23.31 -17.44
N PRO A 498 -18.33 -24.42 -18.21
CA PRO A 498 -17.34 -24.56 -19.28
C PRO A 498 -17.32 -23.36 -20.25
N GLU A 499 -18.51 -22.84 -20.57
CA GLU A 499 -18.71 -21.70 -21.49
C GLU A 499 -18.96 -20.36 -20.77
N ALA A 500 -18.93 -20.32 -19.43
CA ALA A 500 -19.22 -19.12 -18.64
C ALA A 500 -18.35 -19.01 -17.38
N GLY A 501 -17.20 -18.34 -17.52
CA GLY A 501 -16.32 -17.95 -16.41
C GLY A 501 -16.25 -16.43 -16.25
N SER A 502 -15.44 -15.77 -17.07
CA SER A 502 -15.29 -14.30 -17.05
C SER A 502 -16.60 -13.56 -17.38
N ASP A 503 -17.42 -14.09 -18.29
CA ASP A 503 -18.78 -13.62 -18.57
C ASP A 503 -19.80 -14.50 -17.83
N LEU A 504 -19.72 -14.53 -16.51
CA LEU A 504 -20.57 -15.36 -15.66
C LEU A 504 -22.07 -15.13 -15.88
N ALA A 505 -22.47 -13.94 -16.35
CA ALA A 505 -23.88 -13.63 -16.64
C ALA A 505 -24.45 -14.45 -17.81
N SER A 506 -23.59 -15.04 -18.65
CA SER A 506 -23.96 -15.90 -19.78
C SER A 506 -24.11 -17.38 -19.41
N LEU A 507 -24.12 -17.71 -18.13
CA LEU A 507 -24.38 -19.06 -17.63
C LEU A 507 -25.67 -19.68 -18.20
N ARG A 508 -25.65 -21.00 -18.40
CA ARG A 508 -26.67 -21.81 -19.07
C ARG A 508 -27.29 -22.90 -18.19
N THR A 509 -26.71 -23.21 -17.02
CA THR A 509 -27.38 -24.09 -16.04
C THR A 509 -28.79 -23.57 -15.80
N ARG A 510 -29.79 -24.42 -16.00
CA ARG A 510 -31.20 -24.03 -15.94
C ARG A 510 -31.81 -24.49 -14.63
N ALA A 511 -32.77 -23.72 -14.13
CA ALA A 511 -33.60 -24.08 -12.99
C ALA A 511 -35.07 -23.95 -13.42
N ASN A 512 -35.77 -25.08 -13.54
CA ASN A 512 -37.18 -25.12 -13.91
C ASN A 512 -38.06 -25.20 -12.66
N ARG A 513 -39.12 -24.38 -12.60
CA ARG A 513 -40.05 -24.38 -11.47
C ARG A 513 -40.84 -25.69 -11.44
N VAL A 514 -40.95 -26.29 -10.26
CA VAL A 514 -41.80 -27.45 -9.97
C VAL A 514 -42.58 -27.21 -8.67
N THR A 515 -43.46 -28.14 -8.32
CA THR A 515 -44.18 -28.07 -7.04
C THR A 515 -43.19 -28.12 -5.87
N GLY A 516 -43.23 -27.12 -4.99
CA GLY A 516 -42.40 -27.01 -3.79
C GLY A 516 -40.94 -26.59 -4.02
N GLY A 517 -40.52 -26.28 -5.25
CA GLY A 517 -39.15 -25.86 -5.52
C GLY A 517 -38.78 -25.82 -7.00
N TRP A 518 -37.54 -26.23 -7.29
CA TRP A 518 -36.89 -26.13 -8.58
C TRP A 518 -36.14 -27.41 -8.94
N ARG A 519 -36.01 -27.68 -10.25
CA ARG A 519 -35.14 -28.74 -10.79
C ARG A 519 -33.99 -28.09 -11.55
N LEU A 520 -32.78 -28.30 -11.08
CA LEU A 520 -31.56 -27.73 -11.64
C LEU A 520 -30.88 -28.75 -12.55
N SER A 521 -30.52 -28.30 -13.75
CA SER A 521 -29.83 -29.17 -14.71
C SER A 521 -28.78 -28.38 -15.50
N GLY A 522 -27.55 -28.89 -15.55
CA GLY A 522 -26.42 -28.20 -16.16
C GLY A 522 -25.07 -28.77 -15.73
N GLN A 523 -23.99 -28.10 -16.15
CA GLN A 523 -22.62 -28.47 -15.82
C GLN A 523 -21.91 -27.26 -15.23
N LYS A 524 -21.29 -27.49 -14.07
CA LYS A 524 -20.41 -26.55 -13.38
C LYS A 524 -18.98 -27.08 -13.43
N VAL A 525 -18.01 -26.17 -13.37
CA VAL A 525 -16.59 -26.52 -13.46
C VAL A 525 -15.74 -25.53 -12.65
N TRP A 526 -14.52 -25.95 -12.31
CA TRP A 526 -13.60 -25.22 -11.43
C TRP A 526 -14.11 -25.09 -9.98
N THR A 527 -14.96 -26.02 -9.54
CA THR A 527 -15.51 -26.01 -8.19
C THR A 527 -14.54 -26.66 -7.22
N SER A 528 -13.88 -25.83 -6.41
CA SER A 528 -13.04 -26.29 -5.30
C SER A 528 -13.88 -27.00 -4.24
N LEU A 529 -13.33 -28.08 -3.67
CA LEU A 529 -13.89 -28.84 -2.55
C LEU A 529 -15.29 -29.43 -2.79
N ALA A 530 -15.69 -29.64 -4.06
CA ALA A 530 -17.05 -30.12 -4.35
C ALA A 530 -17.31 -31.50 -3.73
N ALA A 531 -16.31 -32.38 -3.75
CA ALA A 531 -16.42 -33.75 -3.26
C ALA A 531 -16.56 -33.82 -1.73
N GLU A 532 -15.98 -32.86 -1.02
CA GLU A 532 -16.02 -32.76 0.45
C GLU A 532 -17.15 -31.84 0.96
N ALA A 533 -17.75 -31.04 0.09
CA ALA A 533 -18.75 -30.04 0.48
C ALA A 533 -20.08 -30.67 0.91
N ASP A 534 -20.67 -30.09 1.95
CA ASP A 534 -22.04 -30.37 2.37
C ASP A 534 -23.05 -29.53 1.56
N TRP A 535 -22.69 -28.27 1.30
CA TRP A 535 -23.57 -27.30 0.64
C TRP A 535 -22.84 -26.50 -0.44
N ALA A 536 -23.58 -26.17 -1.49
CA ALA A 536 -23.12 -25.27 -2.54
C ALA A 536 -23.95 -24.00 -2.60
N ILE A 537 -23.28 -22.89 -2.89
CA ILE A 537 -23.93 -21.72 -3.48
C ILE A 537 -23.93 -21.86 -5.00
N CYS A 538 -25.11 -21.84 -5.63
CA CYS A 538 -25.29 -22.15 -7.05
C CYS A 538 -26.04 -21.02 -7.78
N LEU A 539 -25.56 -20.68 -8.97
CA LEU A 539 -26.27 -19.78 -9.89
C LEU A 539 -26.87 -20.58 -11.04
N ALA A 540 -28.16 -20.43 -11.25
CA ALA A 540 -28.87 -21.03 -12.36
C ALA A 540 -29.87 -20.05 -12.98
N ARG A 541 -30.10 -20.22 -14.28
CA ARG A 541 -31.04 -19.44 -15.09
C ARG A 541 -32.45 -19.95 -14.86
N THR A 542 -33.29 -19.12 -14.28
CA THR A 542 -34.72 -19.38 -14.05
C THR A 542 -35.61 -18.74 -15.10
N ASP A 543 -35.13 -17.71 -15.81
CA ASP A 543 -35.82 -17.10 -16.95
C ASP A 543 -34.87 -17.05 -18.16
N PRO A 544 -35.12 -17.87 -19.20
CA PRO A 544 -34.30 -17.89 -20.42
C PRO A 544 -34.58 -16.71 -21.36
N THR A 545 -35.70 -16.01 -21.18
CA THR A 545 -36.12 -14.87 -22.02
C THR A 545 -35.64 -13.53 -21.46
N ALA A 546 -35.32 -13.48 -20.16
CA ALA A 546 -34.77 -12.30 -19.52
C ALA A 546 -33.37 -11.94 -20.04
N ILE A 547 -33.12 -10.64 -20.22
CA ILE A 547 -31.85 -10.13 -20.71
C ILE A 547 -30.73 -10.41 -19.71
N LYS A 548 -29.75 -11.23 -20.14
CA LYS A 548 -28.48 -11.53 -19.45
C LYS A 548 -28.68 -11.90 -17.97
N HIS A 549 -28.40 -10.94 -17.09
CA HIS A 549 -28.27 -11.12 -15.64
C HIS A 549 -29.59 -11.12 -14.88
N ARG A 550 -30.69 -10.64 -15.47
CA ARG A 550 -32.01 -10.55 -14.80
C ARG A 550 -32.72 -11.90 -14.67
N GLY A 551 -32.30 -12.91 -15.43
CA GLY A 551 -32.88 -14.26 -15.41
C GLY A 551 -32.15 -15.25 -14.50
N VAL A 552 -31.22 -14.79 -13.66
CA VAL A 552 -30.36 -15.65 -12.82
C VAL A 552 -30.87 -15.64 -11.38
N THR A 553 -30.93 -16.82 -10.75
CA THR A 553 -31.35 -17.01 -9.36
C THR A 553 -30.22 -17.67 -8.55
N TYR A 554 -30.17 -17.37 -7.24
CA TYR A 554 -29.18 -17.87 -6.29
C TYR A 554 -29.78 -18.97 -5.43
N PHE A 555 -29.17 -20.16 -5.47
CA PHE A 555 -29.64 -21.37 -4.78
C PHE A 555 -28.62 -21.85 -3.76
N LEU A 556 -29.12 -22.43 -2.67
CA LEU A 556 -28.37 -23.30 -1.76
C LEU A 556 -28.65 -24.74 -2.16
N VAL A 557 -27.63 -25.49 -2.54
CA VAL A 557 -27.78 -26.87 -3.04
C VAL A 557 -27.13 -27.82 -2.06
N ASP A 558 -27.88 -28.80 -1.57
CA ASP A 558 -27.34 -29.91 -0.78
C ASP A 558 -26.52 -30.80 -1.72
N MET A 559 -25.21 -30.89 -1.47
CA MET A 559 -24.28 -31.61 -2.34
C MET A 559 -24.44 -33.14 -2.27
N ARG A 560 -25.26 -33.64 -1.34
CA ARG A 560 -25.67 -35.06 -1.26
C ARG A 560 -26.95 -35.36 -2.03
N SER A 561 -27.55 -34.36 -2.69
CA SER A 561 -28.79 -34.54 -3.45
C SER A 561 -28.61 -35.54 -4.59
N HIS A 562 -29.63 -36.37 -4.80
CA HIS A 562 -29.69 -37.25 -5.96
C HIS A 562 -29.64 -36.43 -7.27
N GLY A 563 -28.87 -36.91 -8.25
CA GLY A 563 -28.66 -36.25 -9.55
C GLY A 563 -27.41 -35.36 -9.61
N ILE A 564 -26.61 -35.29 -8.53
CA ILE A 564 -25.30 -34.64 -8.54
C ILE A 564 -24.23 -35.69 -8.86
N GLU A 565 -23.46 -35.47 -9.93
CA GLU A 565 -22.25 -36.23 -10.24
C GLU A 565 -21.04 -35.30 -10.15
N ILE A 566 -20.02 -35.71 -9.38
CA ILE A 566 -18.80 -34.94 -9.16
C ILE A 566 -17.63 -35.66 -9.84
N ARG A 567 -16.91 -34.96 -10.71
CA ARG A 567 -15.71 -35.48 -11.38
C ARG A 567 -14.49 -34.65 -10.97
N PRO A 568 -13.54 -35.20 -10.20
CA PRO A 568 -12.34 -34.48 -9.81
C PRO A 568 -11.45 -34.14 -11.01
N LEU A 569 -10.90 -32.92 -11.00
CA LEU A 569 -9.95 -32.41 -11.96
C LEU A 569 -8.58 -32.33 -11.32
N ARG A 570 -7.63 -33.06 -11.89
CA ARG A 570 -6.23 -33.05 -11.43
C ARG A 570 -5.55 -31.75 -11.89
N GLU A 571 -5.17 -30.90 -10.94
CA GLU A 571 -4.54 -29.62 -11.18
C GLU A 571 -3.02 -29.75 -11.38
N ILE A 572 -2.36 -28.65 -11.74
CA ILE A 572 -0.91 -28.62 -12.04
C ILE A 572 -0.03 -29.08 -10.86
N THR A 573 -0.50 -28.94 -9.62
CA THR A 573 0.19 -29.44 -8.42
C THR A 573 0.15 -30.97 -8.30
N GLY A 574 -0.65 -31.64 -9.14
CA GLY A 574 -0.91 -33.08 -9.09
C GLY A 574 -2.06 -33.47 -8.17
N ARG A 575 -2.63 -32.53 -7.39
CA ARG A 575 -3.80 -32.73 -6.51
C ARG A 575 -5.11 -32.60 -7.30
N SER A 576 -6.22 -33.06 -6.72
CA SER A 576 -7.56 -32.95 -7.33
C SER A 576 -8.50 -32.13 -6.47
N VAL A 577 -8.18 -30.84 -6.29
CA VAL A 577 -8.97 -29.93 -5.45
C VAL A 577 -10.18 -29.36 -6.22
N PHE A 578 -10.07 -29.21 -7.54
CA PHE A 578 -11.16 -28.74 -8.40
C PHE A 578 -11.99 -29.90 -8.93
N ASN A 579 -13.25 -29.62 -9.25
CA ASN A 579 -14.19 -30.61 -9.77
C ASN A 579 -15.04 -30.03 -10.90
N GLU A 580 -15.44 -30.90 -11.82
CA GLU A 580 -16.68 -30.72 -12.58
C GLU A 580 -17.85 -31.24 -11.74
N VAL A 581 -18.98 -30.55 -11.81
CA VAL A 581 -20.20 -30.96 -11.12
C VAL A 581 -21.34 -30.94 -12.13
N PHE A 582 -21.89 -32.11 -12.42
CA PHE A 582 -23.03 -32.28 -13.29
C PHE A 582 -24.29 -32.32 -12.42
N LEU A 583 -25.27 -31.52 -12.82
CA LEU A 583 -26.59 -31.47 -12.20
C LEU A 583 -27.56 -32.09 -13.20
N ASP A 584 -28.16 -33.21 -12.84
CA ASP A 584 -29.20 -33.90 -13.61
C ASP A 584 -30.52 -33.89 -12.82
N ASP A 585 -31.37 -32.92 -13.15
CA ASP A 585 -32.69 -32.72 -12.52
C ASP A 585 -32.65 -32.72 -10.98
N VAL A 586 -31.64 -32.06 -10.42
CA VAL A 586 -31.43 -31.94 -8.96
C VAL A 586 -32.55 -31.09 -8.35
N PHE A 587 -33.28 -31.64 -7.38
CA PHE A 587 -34.34 -30.91 -6.69
C PHE A 587 -33.77 -29.94 -5.65
N VAL A 588 -34.24 -28.69 -5.69
CA VAL A 588 -33.91 -27.66 -4.70
C VAL A 588 -35.23 -27.06 -4.18
N PRO A 589 -35.54 -27.16 -2.87
CA PRO A 589 -36.79 -26.66 -2.33
C PRO A 589 -36.82 -25.12 -2.32
N ASP A 590 -38.02 -24.53 -2.29
CA ASP A 590 -38.19 -23.07 -2.29
C ASP A 590 -37.46 -22.37 -1.13
N GLU A 591 -37.36 -23.01 0.03
CA GLU A 591 -36.62 -22.51 1.20
C GLU A 591 -35.10 -22.41 0.98
N CYS A 592 -34.58 -23.01 -0.08
CA CYS A 592 -33.17 -22.94 -0.47
C CYS A 592 -32.91 -21.92 -1.59
N VAL A 593 -33.89 -21.10 -1.96
CA VAL A 593 -33.70 -19.92 -2.81
C VAL A 593 -33.34 -18.72 -1.95
N VAL A 594 -32.21 -18.05 -2.22
CA VAL A 594 -31.78 -16.87 -1.45
C VAL A 594 -32.33 -15.61 -2.12
N GLY A 595 -33.12 -14.84 -1.37
CA GLY A 595 -33.85 -13.68 -1.91
C GLY A 595 -34.92 -14.08 -2.94
N ASP A 596 -35.28 -13.15 -3.83
CA ASP A 596 -36.30 -13.39 -4.85
C ASP A 596 -35.70 -13.99 -6.14
N PRO A 597 -36.44 -14.86 -6.87
CA PRO A 597 -36.05 -15.32 -8.20
C PRO A 597 -35.69 -14.17 -9.15
N GLY A 598 -34.63 -14.33 -9.95
CA GLY A 598 -34.10 -13.31 -10.87
C GLY A 598 -33.16 -12.29 -10.22
N GLN A 599 -33.01 -12.28 -8.89
CA GLN A 599 -32.08 -11.40 -8.18
C GLN A 599 -30.67 -12.00 -7.99
N GLY A 600 -30.43 -13.21 -8.51
CA GLY A 600 -29.22 -13.98 -8.24
C GLY A 600 -27.94 -13.28 -8.67
N TRP A 601 -27.95 -12.50 -9.76
CA TRP A 601 -26.77 -11.74 -10.16
C TRP A 601 -26.38 -10.64 -9.18
N ARG A 602 -27.36 -9.94 -8.60
CA ARG A 602 -27.12 -8.91 -7.58
C ARG A 602 -26.46 -9.54 -6.34
N LEU A 603 -26.93 -10.72 -5.94
CA LEU A 603 -26.40 -11.48 -4.81
C LEU A 603 -24.99 -12.03 -5.11
N ALA A 604 -24.77 -12.60 -6.30
CA ALA A 604 -23.46 -13.07 -6.74
C ALA A 604 -22.40 -11.95 -6.71
N ARG A 605 -22.77 -10.74 -7.15
CA ARG A 605 -21.86 -9.57 -7.04
C ARG A 605 -21.53 -9.21 -5.59
N ALA A 606 -22.47 -9.36 -4.67
CA ALA A 606 -22.19 -9.16 -3.24
C ALA A 606 -21.25 -10.26 -2.71
N THR A 607 -21.54 -11.53 -3.00
CA THR A 607 -20.69 -12.68 -2.67
C THR A 607 -19.25 -12.50 -3.16
N LEU A 608 -19.05 -12.18 -4.45
CA LEU A 608 -17.72 -11.98 -5.04
C LEU A 608 -16.98 -10.76 -4.48
N SER A 609 -17.70 -9.77 -3.93
CA SER A 609 -17.05 -8.66 -3.22
C SER A 609 -16.56 -9.08 -1.83
N TYR A 610 -17.30 -9.94 -1.11
CA TYR A 610 -16.85 -10.49 0.17
C TYR A 610 -15.64 -11.43 0.01
N GLU A 611 -15.61 -12.24 -1.05
CA GLU A 611 -14.47 -13.10 -1.39
C GLU A 611 -13.17 -12.30 -1.49
N ARG A 612 -13.18 -11.14 -2.18
CA ARG A 612 -11.99 -10.30 -2.32
C ARG A 612 -11.47 -9.74 -0.99
N VAL A 613 -12.35 -9.48 -0.04
CA VAL A 613 -11.97 -9.02 1.31
C VAL A 613 -11.36 -10.17 2.11
N ALA A 614 -11.94 -11.37 2.02
CA ALA A 614 -11.45 -12.56 2.71
C ALA A 614 -10.05 -13.00 2.22
N MET A 615 -9.75 -12.82 0.93
CA MET A 615 -8.46 -13.21 0.34
C MET A 615 -7.31 -12.20 0.59
N GLY A 616 -7.61 -11.02 1.14
CA GLY A 616 -6.69 -9.90 1.35
C GLY A 616 -6.44 -9.56 2.82
N ARG A 617 -6.25 -10.57 3.69
CA ARG A 617 -5.80 -10.35 5.08
C ARG A 617 -4.49 -11.10 5.33
N GLY A 618 -3.49 -10.40 5.87
CA GLY A 618 -2.23 -10.97 6.34
C GLY A 618 -1.32 -9.92 7.02
N PRO A 619 -0.49 -10.31 8.01
CA PRO A 619 0.31 -9.38 8.81
C PRO A 619 1.53 -8.83 8.05
N GLY A 620 1.98 -7.61 8.42
CA GLY A 620 3.29 -7.03 8.05
C GLY A 620 3.57 -7.01 6.55
N PHE A 621 4.46 -7.90 6.08
CA PHE A 621 4.74 -8.17 4.66
C PHE A 621 4.41 -9.61 4.23
N GLY A 622 3.71 -10.37 5.08
CA GLY A 622 3.19 -11.71 4.80
C GLY A 622 4.10 -12.87 5.23
N ALA A 623 3.48 -13.97 5.62
CA ALA A 623 4.16 -15.18 6.12
C ALA A 623 5.10 -15.82 5.09
N ASP A 624 4.76 -15.73 3.80
CA ASP A 624 5.59 -16.29 2.72
C ASP A 624 6.89 -15.49 2.54
N VAL A 625 6.84 -14.17 2.70
CA VAL A 625 8.03 -13.31 2.67
C VAL A 625 8.87 -13.54 3.93
N GLU A 626 8.28 -13.72 5.12
CA GLU A 626 9.01 -14.11 6.33
C GLU A 626 9.73 -15.46 6.18
N ARG A 627 9.07 -16.43 5.53
CA ARG A 627 9.71 -17.70 5.17
C ARG A 627 10.89 -17.45 4.24
N LEU A 628 10.74 -16.60 3.23
CA LEU A 628 11.81 -16.26 2.29
C LEU A 628 12.99 -15.58 3.00
N VAL A 629 12.74 -14.64 3.91
CA VAL A 629 13.78 -14.00 4.74
C VAL A 629 14.58 -15.04 5.51
N ARG A 630 13.90 -16.01 6.15
CA ARG A 630 14.56 -17.12 6.87
C ARG A 630 15.39 -18.00 5.94
N MET A 631 14.87 -18.34 4.75
CA MET A 631 15.61 -19.13 3.76
C MET A 631 16.89 -18.41 3.30
N VAL A 632 16.81 -17.12 3.00
CA VAL A 632 17.98 -16.31 2.58
C VAL A 632 18.99 -16.17 3.71
N GLY A 633 18.54 -15.93 4.95
CA GLY A 633 19.40 -15.81 6.11
C GLY A 633 20.14 -17.10 6.46
N ALA A 634 19.48 -18.26 6.33
CA ALA A 634 20.09 -19.57 6.60
C ALA A 634 20.96 -20.09 5.43
N GLY A 635 20.64 -19.71 4.19
CA GLY A 635 21.25 -20.27 2.99
C GLY A 635 22.62 -19.67 2.58
N GLY A 636 23.16 -18.72 3.35
CA GLY A 636 24.47 -18.10 3.06
C GLY A 636 24.50 -17.14 1.86
N VAL A 637 23.36 -16.90 1.20
CA VAL A 637 23.23 -16.02 0.02
C VAL A 637 22.82 -14.58 0.37
N ALA A 638 22.64 -14.27 1.65
CA ALA A 638 22.31 -12.91 2.12
C ALA A 638 23.37 -11.85 1.76
N SER A 639 24.62 -12.28 1.58
CA SER A 639 25.72 -11.41 1.15
C SER A 639 25.69 -11.06 -0.33
N GLU A 640 24.95 -11.82 -1.15
CA GLU A 640 24.90 -11.63 -2.61
C GLU A 640 24.07 -10.39 -2.99
N PRO A 641 24.62 -9.42 -3.75
CA PRO A 641 23.92 -8.17 -4.06
C PRO A 641 22.59 -8.35 -4.80
N GLU A 642 22.54 -9.29 -5.75
CA GLU A 642 21.32 -9.59 -6.53
C GLU A 642 20.23 -10.20 -5.64
N MET A 643 20.57 -11.17 -4.79
CA MET A 643 19.63 -11.77 -3.85
C MET A 643 19.11 -10.74 -2.84
N ARG A 644 20.01 -9.90 -2.31
CA ARG A 644 19.65 -8.84 -1.36
C ARG A 644 18.69 -7.84 -1.98
N GLU A 645 18.95 -7.41 -3.21
CA GLU A 645 18.02 -6.55 -3.95
C GLU A 645 16.66 -7.24 -4.15
N ARG A 646 16.65 -8.50 -4.59
CA ARG A 646 15.42 -9.25 -4.86
C ARG A 646 14.59 -9.48 -3.59
N LEU A 647 15.23 -9.91 -2.49
CA LEU A 647 14.59 -10.05 -1.19
C LEU A 647 14.02 -8.71 -0.71
N GLY A 648 14.79 -7.64 -0.87
CA GLY A 648 14.39 -6.29 -0.55
C GLY A 648 13.15 -5.81 -1.29
N GLY A 649 13.07 -6.16 -2.58
CA GLY A 649 11.88 -5.94 -3.41
C GLY A 649 10.65 -6.66 -2.84
N HIS A 650 10.79 -7.94 -2.46
CA HIS A 650 9.70 -8.70 -1.86
C HIS A 650 9.24 -8.13 -0.52
N ILE A 651 10.15 -7.66 0.32
CA ILE A 651 9.81 -7.00 1.59
C ILE A 651 9.02 -5.72 1.33
N ALA A 652 9.51 -4.84 0.45
CA ALA A 652 8.85 -3.58 0.13
C ALA A 652 7.47 -3.81 -0.53
N ASP A 653 7.35 -4.82 -1.40
CA ASP A 653 6.10 -5.18 -2.06
C ASP A 653 5.07 -5.78 -1.10
N GLY A 654 5.51 -6.66 -0.20
CA GLY A 654 4.67 -7.22 0.84
C GLY A 654 4.10 -6.13 1.74
N LEU A 655 4.95 -5.19 2.18
CA LEU A 655 4.50 -4.01 2.94
C LEU A 655 3.51 -3.16 2.13
N ALA A 656 3.79 -2.90 0.86
CA ALA A 656 2.89 -2.12 0.02
C ALA A 656 1.51 -2.78 -0.14
N VAL A 657 1.43 -4.11 -0.27
CA VAL A 657 0.16 -4.86 -0.32
C VAL A 657 -0.63 -4.66 0.96
N SER A 658 -0.02 -4.95 2.12
CA SER A 658 -0.68 -4.81 3.42
C SER A 658 -1.12 -3.37 3.69
N LEU A 659 -0.35 -2.37 3.24
CA LEU A 659 -0.69 -0.96 3.38
C LEU A 659 -1.83 -0.52 2.47
N VAL A 660 -1.92 -1.04 1.25
CA VAL A 660 -3.05 -0.78 0.35
C VAL A 660 -4.35 -1.33 0.97
N GLU A 661 -4.32 -2.54 1.53
CA GLU A 661 -5.45 -3.17 2.22
C GLU A 661 -5.84 -2.41 3.50
N CYS A 662 -4.85 -1.99 4.29
CA CYS A 662 -5.02 -1.14 5.48
C CYS A 662 -5.74 0.17 5.13
N ARG A 663 -5.27 0.88 4.11
CA ARG A 663 -5.86 2.15 3.68
C ARG A 663 -7.25 1.99 3.10
N ALA A 664 -7.52 0.89 2.38
CA ALA A 664 -8.86 0.57 1.90
C ALA A 664 -9.83 0.33 3.08
N THR A 665 -9.37 -0.34 4.13
CA THR A 665 -10.14 -0.57 5.36
C THR A 665 -10.43 0.74 6.10
N LEU A 666 -9.44 1.63 6.23
CA LEU A 666 -9.59 2.96 6.82
C LEU A 666 -10.64 3.81 6.08
N ARG A 667 -10.64 3.81 4.75
CA ARG A 667 -11.68 4.54 4.00
C ARG A 667 -13.08 3.97 4.18
N GLN A 668 -13.18 2.65 4.28
CA GLN A 668 -14.45 2.00 4.53
C GLN A 668 -15.01 2.40 5.91
N LEU A 669 -14.15 2.65 6.90
CA LEU A 669 -14.52 3.18 8.21
C LEU A 669 -15.11 4.59 8.11
N ASP A 670 -14.46 5.49 7.38
CA ASP A 670 -14.86 6.89 7.31
C ASP A 670 -16.14 7.11 6.50
N ASP A 671 -16.22 6.53 5.29
CA ASP A 671 -17.28 6.86 4.32
C ASP A 671 -18.37 5.78 4.21
N GLY A 672 -18.23 4.65 4.92
CA GLY A 672 -19.15 3.50 4.86
C GLY A 672 -19.23 2.81 3.49
N ARG A 673 -18.40 3.23 2.52
CA ARG A 673 -18.40 2.75 1.14
C ARG A 673 -17.16 1.91 0.88
N GLY A 674 -17.35 0.59 0.79
CA GLY A 674 -16.37 -0.28 0.13
C GLY A 674 -16.43 -0.07 -1.38
N GLY A 675 -15.28 0.09 -2.04
CA GLY A 675 -15.21 0.31 -3.48
C GLY A 675 -14.37 -0.75 -4.24
N PRO A 676 -14.08 -0.49 -5.52
CA PRO A 676 -13.27 -1.36 -6.38
C PRO A 676 -11.78 -1.45 -5.99
N GLU A 677 -11.34 -0.81 -4.91
CA GLU A 677 -9.96 -0.83 -4.38
C GLU A 677 -9.48 -2.26 -4.08
N SER A 678 -10.39 -3.16 -3.69
CA SER A 678 -10.08 -4.59 -3.52
C SER A 678 -9.58 -5.27 -4.80
N ALA A 679 -9.97 -4.78 -5.98
CA ALA A 679 -9.44 -5.28 -7.25
C ALA A 679 -7.98 -4.84 -7.48
N VAL A 680 -7.63 -3.62 -7.04
CA VAL A 680 -6.26 -3.11 -7.11
C VAL A 680 -5.36 -3.86 -6.14
N ALA A 681 -5.81 -4.04 -4.89
CA ALA A 681 -5.09 -4.85 -3.90
C ALA A 681 -4.82 -6.27 -4.42
N LYS A 682 -5.83 -6.91 -5.02
CA LYS A 682 -5.67 -8.23 -5.65
C LYS A 682 -4.65 -8.21 -6.79
N LEU A 683 -4.74 -7.25 -7.72
CA LEU A 683 -3.79 -7.16 -8.85
C LEU A 683 -2.34 -7.06 -8.37
N ILE A 684 -2.09 -6.25 -7.35
CA ILE A 684 -0.76 -6.09 -6.76
C ILE A 684 -0.33 -7.38 -6.02
N GLY A 685 -1.19 -7.90 -5.15
CA GLY A 685 -0.88 -9.05 -4.30
C GLY A 685 -0.65 -10.35 -5.08
N VAL A 686 -1.40 -10.58 -6.16
CA VAL A 686 -1.24 -11.79 -6.99
C VAL A 686 0.14 -11.86 -7.63
N SER A 687 0.57 -10.78 -8.29
CA SER A 687 1.89 -10.72 -8.92
C SER A 687 3.01 -10.88 -7.90
N HIS A 688 2.86 -10.25 -6.73
CA HIS A 688 3.84 -10.37 -5.64
C HIS A 688 3.95 -11.81 -5.11
N ARG A 689 2.82 -12.47 -4.78
CA ARG A 689 2.84 -13.85 -4.26
C ARG A 689 3.47 -14.84 -5.24
N GLN A 690 3.23 -14.69 -6.54
CA GLN A 690 3.89 -15.50 -7.57
C GLN A 690 5.40 -15.26 -7.59
N ALA A 691 5.84 -13.99 -7.54
CA ALA A 691 7.26 -13.64 -7.56
C ALA A 691 8.02 -14.14 -6.30
N VAL A 692 7.36 -14.15 -5.14
CA VAL A 692 7.92 -14.72 -3.90
C VAL A 692 8.11 -16.23 -4.05
N ALA A 693 7.10 -16.95 -4.55
CA ALA A 693 7.19 -18.39 -4.79
C ALA A 693 8.27 -18.75 -5.81
N GLU A 694 8.40 -17.97 -6.89
CA GLU A 694 9.48 -18.09 -7.89
C GLU A 694 10.87 -17.91 -7.27
N THR A 695 11.02 -16.93 -6.37
CA THR A 695 12.30 -16.68 -5.70
C THR A 695 12.63 -17.79 -4.70
N ALA A 696 11.65 -18.28 -3.93
CA ALA A 696 11.81 -19.41 -3.03
C ALA A 696 12.22 -20.69 -3.79
N LEU A 697 11.61 -20.95 -4.95
CA LEU A 697 12.01 -22.06 -5.81
C LEU A 697 13.42 -21.88 -6.37
N THR A 698 13.78 -20.67 -6.80
CA THR A 698 15.14 -20.37 -7.28
C THR A 698 16.20 -20.66 -6.21
N LEU A 699 15.91 -20.35 -4.93
CA LEU A 699 16.80 -20.63 -3.81
C LEU A 699 17.00 -22.13 -3.55
N CYS A 700 16.10 -22.99 -4.02
CA CYS A 700 16.26 -24.44 -3.92
C CYS A 700 17.33 -24.99 -4.89
N GLY A 701 17.77 -24.20 -5.87
CA GLY A 701 18.76 -24.64 -6.86
C GLY A 701 18.31 -25.92 -7.61
N PRO A 702 19.24 -26.86 -7.88
CA PRO A 702 18.90 -28.13 -8.54
C PRO A 702 17.85 -28.98 -7.82
N ASP A 703 17.77 -28.91 -6.48
CA ASP A 703 16.78 -29.66 -5.70
C ASP A 703 15.34 -29.23 -5.99
N GLY A 704 15.15 -28.01 -6.50
CA GLY A 704 13.87 -27.52 -7.03
C GLY A 704 13.37 -28.29 -8.27
N ALA A 705 14.17 -29.19 -8.85
CA ALA A 705 13.73 -30.10 -9.90
C ALA A 705 12.99 -31.34 -9.38
N ALA A 706 12.94 -31.57 -8.07
CA ALA A 706 12.28 -32.70 -7.43
C ALA A 706 11.00 -32.28 -6.69
N VAL A 707 9.99 -33.16 -6.68
CA VAL A 707 8.70 -32.95 -5.96
C VAL A 707 8.68 -33.68 -4.60
N ASP A 708 9.81 -34.22 -4.19
CA ASP A 708 10.06 -34.84 -2.89
C ASP A 708 11.18 -34.09 -2.14
N GLY A 709 11.46 -34.51 -0.91
CA GLY A 709 12.53 -33.91 -0.10
C GLY A 709 12.23 -32.48 0.36
N ALA A 710 13.30 -31.73 0.66
CA ALA A 710 13.22 -30.43 1.32
C ALA A 710 12.61 -29.31 0.45
N SER A 711 12.64 -29.45 -0.88
CA SER A 711 12.16 -28.44 -1.84
C SER A 711 10.72 -28.68 -2.30
N ALA A 712 10.11 -29.81 -1.94
CA ALA A 712 8.76 -30.18 -2.36
C ALA A 712 7.71 -29.09 -2.06
N GLU A 713 7.82 -28.43 -0.90
CA GLU A 713 6.92 -27.33 -0.54
C GLU A 713 7.10 -26.12 -1.48
N ALA A 714 8.33 -25.69 -1.77
CA ALA A 714 8.60 -24.56 -2.66
C ALA A 714 8.11 -24.82 -4.09
N VAL A 715 8.32 -26.04 -4.60
CA VAL A 715 7.78 -26.48 -5.90
C VAL A 715 6.25 -26.46 -5.89
N HIS A 716 5.63 -27.00 -4.84
CA HIS A 716 4.19 -26.98 -4.70
C HIS A 716 3.61 -25.56 -4.70
N HIS A 717 4.19 -24.63 -3.94
CA HIS A 717 3.75 -23.23 -3.90
C HIS A 717 3.93 -22.52 -5.24
N PHE A 718 5.06 -22.73 -5.93
CA PHE A 718 5.27 -22.17 -7.27
C PHE A 718 4.16 -22.62 -8.25
N LEU A 719 3.83 -23.91 -8.26
CA LEU A 719 2.78 -24.46 -9.12
C LEU A 719 1.39 -23.95 -8.71
N LEU A 720 1.09 -23.92 -7.41
CA LEU A 720 -0.21 -23.51 -6.87
C LEU A 720 -0.49 -22.03 -7.16
N THR A 721 0.47 -21.15 -6.93
CA THR A 721 0.29 -19.69 -7.06
C THR A 721 -0.06 -19.24 -8.48
N ARG A 722 0.18 -20.08 -9.51
CA ARG A 722 -0.27 -19.80 -10.89
C ARG A 722 -1.79 -19.61 -11.02
N CYS A 723 -2.58 -20.25 -10.14
CA CYS A 723 -4.03 -20.09 -10.16
C CYS A 723 -4.46 -18.67 -9.75
N LEU A 724 -3.66 -17.94 -8.98
CA LEU A 724 -4.05 -16.65 -8.38
C LEU A 724 -4.33 -15.55 -9.42
N SER A 725 -3.68 -15.62 -10.59
CA SER A 725 -3.92 -14.71 -11.73
C SER A 725 -5.16 -15.05 -12.56
N ILE A 726 -5.85 -16.14 -12.22
CA ILE A 726 -7.01 -16.71 -12.94
C ILE A 726 -8.23 -16.76 -12.02
N ALA A 727 -8.09 -17.35 -10.83
CA ALA A 727 -9.13 -17.55 -9.84
C ALA A 727 -9.69 -16.22 -9.31
N GLY A 728 -11.00 -16.17 -9.02
CA GLY A 728 -11.67 -14.94 -8.59
C GLY A 728 -11.68 -13.81 -9.64
N GLY A 729 -11.50 -14.15 -10.92
CA GLY A 729 -11.39 -13.23 -12.06
C GLY A 729 -9.96 -13.04 -12.55
N THR A 730 -9.75 -13.18 -13.86
CA THR A 730 -8.42 -13.07 -14.49
C THR A 730 -7.86 -11.66 -14.37
N THR A 731 -6.52 -11.56 -14.42
CA THR A 731 -5.80 -10.27 -14.40
C THR A 731 -6.35 -9.29 -15.44
N GLN A 732 -6.61 -9.74 -16.66
CA GLN A 732 -7.12 -8.90 -17.75
C GLN A 732 -8.52 -8.37 -17.46
N ILE A 733 -9.41 -9.19 -16.88
CA ILE A 733 -10.75 -8.76 -16.50
C ILE A 733 -10.71 -7.78 -15.34
N LEU A 734 -9.81 -7.99 -14.38
CA LEU A 734 -9.61 -7.05 -13.27
C LEU A 734 -9.06 -5.72 -13.75
N LEU A 735 -8.08 -5.71 -14.66
CA LEU A 735 -7.55 -4.48 -15.27
C LEU A 735 -8.64 -3.71 -16.01
N SER A 736 -9.50 -4.40 -16.78
CA SER A 736 -10.66 -3.78 -17.43
C SER A 736 -11.67 -3.24 -16.43
N LEU A 737 -11.98 -3.99 -15.37
CA LEU A 737 -12.87 -3.54 -14.30
C LEU A 737 -12.32 -2.29 -13.60
N VAL A 738 -11.03 -2.26 -13.30
CA VAL A 738 -10.35 -1.13 -12.68
C VAL A 738 -10.40 0.10 -13.61
N ALA A 739 -10.06 -0.07 -14.88
CA ALA A 739 -10.15 0.99 -15.88
C ALA A 739 -11.56 1.61 -15.95
N GLU A 740 -12.59 0.78 -16.02
CA GLU A 740 -13.98 1.25 -16.18
C GLU A 740 -14.61 1.77 -14.88
N ARG A 741 -14.37 1.10 -13.75
CA ARG A 741 -15.09 1.35 -12.49
C ARG A 741 -14.34 2.22 -11.50
N VAL A 742 -13.01 2.14 -11.49
CA VAL A 742 -12.18 2.99 -10.62
C VAL A 742 -11.82 4.27 -11.36
N LEU A 743 -11.27 4.15 -12.58
CA LEU A 743 -10.76 5.28 -13.35
C LEU A 743 -11.85 5.98 -14.18
N GLY A 744 -13.01 5.34 -14.35
CA GLY A 744 -14.13 5.90 -15.12
C GLY A 744 -13.85 5.99 -16.62
N LEU A 745 -12.96 5.15 -17.14
CA LEU A 745 -12.71 5.08 -18.58
C LEU A 745 -13.92 4.48 -19.32
N PRO A 746 -14.18 4.92 -20.55
CA PRO A 746 -15.31 4.42 -21.34
C PRO A 746 -15.13 2.94 -21.65
N ARG A 747 -16.24 2.20 -21.74
CA ARG A 747 -16.22 0.79 -22.14
C ARG A 747 -15.84 0.64 -23.61
N ALA A 748 -15.15 -0.45 -23.94
CA ALA A 748 -15.06 -0.90 -25.32
C ALA A 748 -16.47 -1.03 -25.92
N SER A 749 -16.73 -0.40 -27.06
CA SER A 749 -17.94 -0.69 -27.82
C SER A 749 -17.85 -2.14 -28.31
N ALA A 750 -18.87 -2.95 -28.04
CA ALA A 750 -19.00 -4.23 -28.72
C ALA A 750 -19.13 -3.94 -30.22
N ALA A 751 -18.11 -4.32 -30.99
CA ALA A 751 -18.14 -4.28 -32.44
C ALA A 751 -19.06 -5.36 -32.99
#